data_AF-A0A9P5S9N3-F1
#
_entry.id   AF-A0A9P5S9N3-F1
#
_cell.length_a   1.000
_cell.length_b   1.000
_cell.length_c   1.000
_cell.angle_alpha   90.00
_cell.angle_beta   90.00
_cell.angle_gamma   90.00
#
_symmetry.space_group_name_H-M   'P 1'
#
loop_
_entity.id
_entity.type
_entity.pdbx_description
1 polymer ?
#
loop_
_entity_poly.entity_id
_entity_poly.type
_entity_poly.pdbx_seq_one_letter_code
_entity_poly.pdbx_strand_id
1 'polypeptide(L)'
;MMGTQEQRPVDSQGSHGPQESQGSQSPHEQHGQLAPEEQLPPSMPGMTFRPHHLKAQELKHTNSFSSMSSYASSLQNDDDSEPTSSGQHSSSTEQEKAEFSDRMPTTKDQRRPGGGTLLRPAGKAHDWYSGGRITSHGRWFRDTQSRTLLLRGVNLCGNSKLPTTPNGSSHLNEGFFDHRNVCFLGRPFPRDQADQHFSRLKSWGMTFVRLLVPWEALEHSGPGIYDEKFIDSLIELIELMPKYGIKCFIDPHQDCWSRFSGGSGAPGWTFEAAGLDLTKFKTTGAAYVHNTNQFPGDSPPMVWPTNYTKLAASTMFTLFWAGDTFAPKKMYQGEPIQQFLQNRYLECYMHLAKRLSHLDAVVGFEVMNEPHPGYIGLKSLKRYDFNSNLFFGDSPSALESMALGDGMELPIEVWVKSWPFPTKKQKTRMINTQKDSAWLDGDCLWKQHGVWNVHPKTGKPNLIRPDYFTTDPMTGGKVDFTAFYLDFVNKYSRAIQSVLPSAFIFVGPIPNEPAPIWGPGDHEENIVYAPHWYDLHSIFNKSFDGRITHDVQGLSKGKNVFSATYFGLKGAKKNYRGQLSNVLNIGLKNVGTKPCLIGECGIPMDINQRQAFLSGDYQYHSKFLDAVISAMESNLLSFTLWNYNTTNDNTHGDHWNGEDFSIFSLDSPLPSPSASGRGSPALDGQHRSARHQAPNFAREVRKRAAASSAFAQGQVEASGDDREDFSDGTEAEDKRSMDDELDSIMDDSPFDRSYFSFDHEESNDGRDHVAHIGGRALDAVVRPYAAKVAGEPIGCEFDFTTLQYTFRFSNYVQTPVPIVHVSTPEELSRGFASASSDALVAVESLDTKEQVDESTAWFGHPPEGTSMAFETEIFVPSYHYDDAGLEILVSDGDWRYVKERQTLYYRHQNMQPGAVHSVRIKPVTGPLTAVSAAHSNGSTQSLTRPAHPRNRSQLAIKQDSSFYDETSSVPSKPESPMCSIM
;
A
#
# COMPACT_ATOMS: atom_id res chain seq x y z
N MET A 1 -48.68 -27.27 31.74
CA MET A 1 -49.46 -28.08 32.70
C MET A 1 -49.04 -27.71 34.11
N MET A 2 -49.85 -28.08 35.12
CA MET A 2 -49.65 -27.90 36.58
C MET A 2 -48.21 -28.17 37.06
N GLY A 3 -47.68 -27.63 38.16
CA GLY A 3 -48.14 -26.81 39.30
C GLY A 3 -47.02 -26.86 40.38
N THR A 4 -46.93 -26.16 41.52
CA THR A 4 -47.75 -25.19 42.30
C THR A 4 -46.75 -24.21 42.99
N GLN A 5 -47.05 -22.94 43.28
CA GLN A 5 -47.68 -22.42 44.53
C GLN A 5 -47.17 -23.07 45.85
N GLU A 6 -46.86 -22.34 46.95
CA GLU A 6 -46.75 -20.88 47.20
C GLU A 6 -46.09 -20.58 48.59
N GLN A 7 -46.14 -19.31 49.05
CA GLN A 7 -45.98 -18.79 50.44
C GLN A 7 -44.58 -18.38 51.00
N ARG A 8 -44.57 -17.14 51.55
CA ARG A 8 -43.70 -16.58 52.62
C ARG A 8 -44.64 -16.32 53.86
N PRO A 9 -44.32 -15.54 54.94
CA PRO A 9 -43.07 -14.88 55.41
C PRO A 9 -42.80 -15.04 56.94
N VAL A 10 -41.87 -14.25 57.51
CA VAL A 10 -41.96 -13.46 58.79
C VAL A 10 -40.53 -13.13 59.34
N ASP A 11 -40.42 -12.03 60.09
CA ASP A 11 -39.19 -11.28 60.41
C ASP A 11 -38.60 -11.47 61.83
N SER A 12 -37.30 -11.14 62.01
CA SER A 12 -36.63 -10.49 63.17
C SER A 12 -35.10 -10.56 62.96
N GLN A 13 -34.29 -9.50 63.03
CA GLN A 13 -34.02 -8.41 64.00
C GLN A 13 -33.04 -8.77 65.15
N GLY A 14 -31.99 -7.93 65.28
CA GLY A 14 -31.05 -7.82 66.40
C GLY A 14 -29.66 -8.45 66.19
N SER A 15 -28.56 -8.01 66.82
CA SER A 15 -27.99 -6.67 67.09
C SER A 15 -26.75 -6.82 68.01
N HIS A 16 -25.82 -5.85 67.97
CA HIS A 16 -24.63 -5.68 68.84
C HIS A 16 -23.38 -6.57 68.64
N GLY A 17 -22.21 -5.90 68.64
CA GLY A 17 -20.91 -6.41 69.13
C GLY A 17 -20.58 -5.72 70.47
N PRO A 18 -19.34 -5.27 70.79
CA PRO A 18 -18.05 -5.40 70.09
C PRO A 18 -16.92 -5.89 71.05
N GLN A 19 -15.65 -5.49 70.78
CA GLN A 19 -14.38 -5.61 71.55
C GLN A 19 -13.32 -6.56 70.95
N GLU A 20 -12.02 -6.43 71.24
CA GLU A 20 -11.06 -5.30 71.24
C GLU A 20 -9.68 -5.82 71.71
N SER A 21 -8.57 -5.23 71.24
CA SER A 21 -7.20 -5.34 71.83
C SER A 21 -6.53 -6.75 71.80
N GLN A 22 -5.22 -6.96 72.01
CA GLN A 22 -3.98 -6.16 71.83
C GLN A 22 -2.75 -7.11 71.86
N GLY A 23 -1.56 -6.61 71.50
CA GLY A 23 -0.26 -7.29 71.70
C GLY A 23 0.16 -8.19 70.53
N SER A 24 1.31 -8.07 69.85
CA SER A 24 2.64 -7.49 70.11
C SER A 24 3.55 -8.29 71.06
N GLN A 25 4.41 -9.15 70.49
CA GLN A 25 5.81 -9.34 70.93
C GLN A 25 6.62 -10.16 69.90
N SER A 26 7.90 -9.81 69.79
CA SER A 26 9.00 -10.57 69.16
C SER A 26 10.16 -10.56 70.17
N PRO A 27 11.13 -11.50 70.17
CA PRO A 27 12.39 -11.21 69.45
C PRO A 27 13.27 -12.43 69.03
N HIS A 28 14.43 -12.11 68.42
CA HIS A 28 15.71 -12.84 68.34
C HIS A 28 15.85 -14.20 67.59
N GLU A 29 16.51 -14.10 66.42
CA GLU A 29 17.85 -14.67 66.09
C GLU A 29 18.36 -15.98 66.74
N GLN A 30 18.90 -16.89 65.91
CA GLN A 30 20.36 -17.18 65.88
C GLN A 30 20.81 -18.05 64.67
N HIS A 31 22.11 -18.11 64.40
CA HIS A 31 22.76 -18.92 63.34
C HIS A 31 23.06 -20.37 63.80
N GLY A 32 23.28 -21.33 62.87
CA GLY A 32 24.00 -22.56 63.24
C GLY A 32 24.01 -23.81 62.34
N GLN A 33 24.58 -23.73 61.13
CA GLN A 33 25.50 -24.72 60.51
C GLN A 33 25.23 -26.25 60.37
N LEU A 34 25.93 -26.83 59.38
CA LEU A 34 26.30 -28.25 59.15
C LEU A 34 25.32 -29.23 58.44
N ALA A 35 25.94 -30.14 57.67
CA ALA A 35 25.35 -31.23 56.88
C ALA A 35 26.04 -32.57 57.24
N PRO A 36 25.65 -33.72 56.65
CA PRO A 36 26.62 -34.45 55.83
C PRO A 36 26.03 -35.17 54.59
N GLU A 37 26.86 -36.01 53.94
CA GLU A 37 26.66 -36.81 52.71
C GLU A 37 25.64 -37.98 52.88
N GLU A 38 25.33 -38.91 51.94
CA GLU A 38 25.97 -39.51 50.74
C GLU A 38 24.80 -40.08 49.84
N GLN A 39 24.85 -40.46 48.54
CA GLN A 39 25.67 -41.47 47.82
C GLN A 39 25.23 -41.55 46.30
N LEU A 40 25.92 -42.34 45.45
CA LEU A 40 25.71 -42.56 43.99
C LEU A 40 26.20 -44.00 43.59
N PRO A 41 26.09 -44.55 42.34
CA PRO A 41 25.19 -44.34 41.19
C PRO A 41 24.49 -45.70 40.78
N PRO A 42 24.07 -45.99 39.51
CA PRO A 42 24.96 -46.38 38.38
C PRO A 42 24.53 -45.83 36.99
N SER A 43 25.06 -46.37 35.86
CA SER A 43 25.36 -45.58 34.65
C SER A 43 25.13 -46.20 33.25
N MET A 44 24.77 -45.34 32.26
CA MET A 44 25.13 -45.39 30.81
C MET A 44 24.58 -46.56 29.94
N PRO A 45 24.67 -46.55 28.59
CA PRO A 45 25.21 -45.55 27.63
C PRO A 45 24.11 -44.88 26.76
N GLY A 46 24.37 -43.96 25.81
CA GLY A 46 25.61 -43.32 25.36
C GLY A 46 25.81 -43.38 23.84
N MET A 47 25.58 -42.28 23.12
CA MET A 47 25.89 -42.13 21.68
C MET A 47 26.20 -40.67 21.34
N THR A 48 27.24 -40.43 20.52
CA THR A 48 27.82 -39.08 20.29
C THR A 48 27.75 -38.66 18.82
N PHE A 49 27.49 -37.37 18.56
CA PHE A 49 27.89 -36.70 17.32
C PHE A 49 28.64 -35.40 17.62
N ARG A 50 29.64 -35.07 16.78
CA ARG A 50 30.53 -33.91 16.96
C ARG A 50 30.01 -32.68 16.21
N PRO A 51 29.92 -31.50 16.82
CA PRO A 51 29.91 -30.24 16.09
C PRO A 51 31.34 -29.92 15.61
N HIS A 52 31.50 -29.45 14.37
CA HIS A 52 32.78 -28.94 13.87
C HIS A 52 32.91 -27.44 14.10
N HIS A 53 34.15 -26.99 14.39
CA HIS A 53 34.45 -25.62 14.79
C HIS A 53 34.40 -24.61 13.64
N LEU A 54 33.98 -23.38 13.97
CA LEU A 54 34.85 -22.21 13.80
C LEU A 54 34.90 -21.46 15.15
N LYS A 55 36.03 -20.82 15.46
CA LYS A 55 36.29 -20.17 16.77
C LYS A 55 36.28 -18.65 16.64
N ALA A 56 35.80 -17.98 17.68
CA ALA A 56 36.10 -16.57 17.95
C ALA A 56 37.10 -16.48 19.11
N GLN A 57 38.21 -15.78 18.90
CA GLN A 57 39.24 -15.36 19.86
C GLN A 57 40.14 -14.33 19.13
N GLU A 58 40.74 -13.33 19.76
CA GLU A 58 40.47 -12.66 21.05
C GLU A 58 41.33 -11.36 21.09
N LEU A 59 40.92 -10.33 21.82
CA LEU A 59 41.81 -9.41 22.57
C LEU A 59 40.97 -8.48 23.46
N LYS A 60 41.54 -8.01 24.57
CA LYS A 60 40.88 -7.32 25.70
C LYS A 60 41.79 -6.21 26.26
N HIS A 61 41.22 -5.38 27.16
CA HIS A 61 41.89 -4.36 28.00
C HIS A 61 42.33 -3.09 27.20
N THR A 62 42.35 -1.84 27.70
CA THR A 62 41.90 -1.14 28.95
C THR A 62 41.96 0.40 28.69
N ASN A 63 41.33 1.34 29.42
CA ASN A 63 40.49 1.30 30.63
C ASN A 63 39.50 2.51 30.68
N SER A 64 38.61 2.51 31.70
CA SER A 64 37.99 3.66 32.41
C SER A 64 38.00 5.10 31.81
N PHE A 65 36.81 5.71 31.78
CA PHE A 65 36.56 7.03 32.40
C PHE A 65 35.11 7.13 32.92
N SER A 66 34.82 8.08 33.80
CA SER A 66 33.56 8.16 34.57
C SER A 66 33.09 9.61 34.83
N SER A 67 31.86 9.74 35.37
CA SER A 67 31.02 10.95 35.58
C SER A 67 30.09 11.30 34.40
N MET A 68 28.79 11.60 34.56
CA MET A 68 27.99 12.32 35.59
C MET A 68 28.17 13.85 35.62
N SER A 69 27.29 14.54 34.89
CA SER A 69 26.61 15.79 35.28
C SER A 69 25.40 15.90 34.34
N SER A 70 24.11 15.85 34.71
CA SER A 70 23.35 16.64 35.69
C SER A 70 23.61 18.15 35.61
N TYR A 71 22.63 18.90 35.11
CA TYR A 71 22.40 20.28 35.50
C TYR A 71 20.90 20.55 35.61
N ALA A 72 20.53 21.17 36.73
CA ALA A 72 19.19 21.67 37.02
C ALA A 72 19.24 23.19 37.17
N SER A 73 18.07 23.81 37.38
CA SER A 73 17.85 25.25 37.34
C SER A 73 18.50 26.06 38.49
N SER A 74 18.47 27.40 38.31
CA SER A 74 18.44 28.49 39.31
C SER A 74 19.60 29.51 39.20
N LEU A 75 19.43 30.82 39.46
CA LEU A 75 18.26 31.72 39.54
C LEU A 75 18.74 33.20 39.54
N GLN A 76 17.79 34.15 39.73
CA GLN A 76 17.97 35.60 39.99
C GLN A 76 18.25 36.46 38.75
N ASN A 77 17.49 37.50 38.38
CA ASN A 77 16.71 38.57 39.08
C ASN A 77 17.50 39.88 39.21
N ASP A 78 16.92 40.96 38.68
CA ASP A 78 16.70 42.23 39.38
C ASP A 78 15.51 42.96 38.70
N ASP A 79 14.84 43.87 39.43
CA ASP A 79 13.62 44.60 39.05
C ASP A 79 13.93 45.81 38.09
N ASP A 80 13.02 46.68 37.61
CA ASP A 80 11.69 47.10 38.11
C ASP A 80 10.85 47.85 37.03
N SER A 81 9.60 48.18 37.36
CA SER A 81 8.69 49.21 36.80
C SER A 81 7.93 48.98 35.47
N GLU A 82 6.64 48.67 35.63
CA GLU A 82 5.51 49.14 34.78
C GLU A 82 5.14 50.62 35.17
N PRO A 83 4.20 51.39 34.54
CA PRO A 83 2.96 50.94 33.87
C PRO A 83 2.40 51.79 32.67
N THR A 84 1.14 51.52 32.29
CA THR A 84 0.10 52.42 31.70
C THR A 84 -0.02 52.77 30.19
N SER A 85 -1.08 52.20 29.57
CA SER A 85 -2.22 52.88 28.87
C SER A 85 -2.15 53.58 27.49
N SER A 86 -2.99 53.07 26.56
CA SER A 86 -3.99 53.78 25.70
C SER A 86 -3.59 54.73 24.54
N GLY A 87 -4.46 54.80 23.51
CA GLY A 87 -4.38 55.69 22.31
C GLY A 87 -3.92 54.94 21.05
N GLN A 88 -4.65 54.74 19.93
CA GLN A 88 -5.64 55.49 19.13
C GLN A 88 -5.11 56.70 18.31
N HIS A 89 -5.22 56.60 16.97
CA HIS A 89 -5.16 57.66 15.93
C HIS A 89 -3.83 58.45 15.77
N SER A 90 -3.45 59.03 14.60
CA SER A 90 -3.86 58.88 13.18
C SER A 90 -2.87 59.62 12.25
N SER A 91 -3.08 59.56 10.92
CA SER A 91 -2.78 60.63 9.90
C SER A 91 -1.37 61.27 9.85
N SER A 92 -0.47 61.05 8.87
CA SER A 92 -0.52 61.16 7.39
C SER A 92 0.01 62.49 6.81
N THR A 93 1.17 62.44 6.13
CA THR A 93 1.71 63.37 5.10
C THR A 93 2.98 62.68 4.53
N GLU A 94 3.32 62.57 3.23
CA GLU A 94 3.21 63.43 2.03
C GLU A 94 4.05 64.72 2.11
N GLN A 95 4.92 65.13 1.17
CA GLN A 95 5.57 64.59 -0.07
C GLN A 95 7.01 65.24 -0.11
N GLU A 96 8.03 65.04 -0.97
CA GLU A 96 8.13 64.80 -2.43
C GLU A 96 9.49 64.14 -2.85
N LYS A 97 9.41 63.28 -3.88
CA LYS A 97 10.17 63.18 -5.16
C LYS A 97 11.71 63.30 -5.28
N ALA A 98 12.29 62.24 -5.88
CA ALA A 98 13.26 62.25 -7.00
C ALA A 98 13.45 60.80 -7.51
N GLU A 99 12.54 60.25 -8.30
CA GLU A 99 12.71 60.06 -9.76
C GLU A 99 14.04 59.41 -10.22
N PHE A 100 13.97 58.12 -10.55
CA PHE A 100 14.63 57.54 -11.73
C PHE A 100 13.79 56.36 -12.26
N SER A 101 13.74 56.17 -13.58
CA SER A 101 12.67 55.40 -14.24
C SER A 101 13.04 53.97 -14.65
N ASP A 102 12.05 53.08 -14.53
CA ASP A 102 11.77 51.88 -15.33
C ASP A 102 12.90 50.92 -15.75
N ARG A 103 12.84 49.73 -15.17
CA ARG A 103 12.75 48.45 -15.93
C ARG A 103 12.07 47.38 -15.05
N MET A 104 10.80 47.08 -15.32
CA MET A 104 10.11 45.97 -14.65
C MET A 104 10.65 44.60 -15.14
N PRO A 105 10.97 43.67 -14.23
CA PRO A 105 10.89 42.24 -14.52
C PRO A 105 9.42 41.84 -14.60
N THR A 106 9.04 41.06 -15.61
CA THR A 106 7.66 40.57 -15.76
C THR A 106 7.25 39.65 -14.61
N THR A 107 5.99 39.75 -14.18
CA THR A 107 5.45 39.04 -13.01
C THR A 107 5.47 37.52 -13.18
N LYS A 108 5.87 36.80 -12.11
CA LYS A 108 5.84 35.33 -12.04
C LYS A 108 4.42 34.76 -12.18
N ASP A 109 4.32 33.55 -12.72
CA ASP A 109 3.08 32.76 -12.80
C ASP A 109 2.36 32.66 -11.45
N GLN A 110 1.10 33.09 -11.40
CA GLN A 110 0.17 32.66 -10.36
C GLN A 110 -0.37 31.27 -10.69
N ARG A 111 0.41 30.24 -10.36
CA ARG A 111 -0.03 28.83 -10.49
C ARG A 111 -1.26 28.60 -9.59
N ARG A 112 -2.36 28.13 -10.18
CA ARG A 112 -3.56 27.71 -9.44
C ARG A 112 -3.28 26.40 -8.68
N PRO A 113 -3.85 26.20 -7.47
CA PRO A 113 -3.87 24.88 -6.82
C PRO A 113 -4.50 23.83 -7.73
N GLY A 114 -3.96 22.61 -7.77
CA GLY A 114 -4.42 21.55 -8.68
C GLY A 114 -4.17 21.83 -10.17
N GLY A 115 -3.26 22.75 -10.52
CA GLY A 115 -2.89 23.07 -11.89
C GLY A 115 -2.21 21.90 -12.62
N GLY A 116 -2.94 21.21 -13.48
CA GLY A 116 -2.38 20.16 -14.34
C GLY A 116 -1.38 20.73 -15.34
N THR A 117 -0.28 20.00 -15.54
CA THR A 117 0.80 20.40 -16.46
C THR A 117 0.30 20.45 -17.91
N LEU A 118 0.81 21.40 -18.72
CA LEU A 118 0.67 21.34 -20.19
C LEU A 118 1.21 19.99 -20.71
N LEU A 119 0.63 19.47 -21.79
CA LEU A 119 0.95 18.13 -22.30
C LEU A 119 2.44 17.98 -22.62
N ARG A 120 3.14 17.15 -21.84
CA ARG A 120 4.55 16.79 -22.09
C ARG A 120 4.68 16.07 -23.44
N PRO A 121 5.75 16.30 -24.23
CA PRO A 121 6.14 15.42 -25.34
C PRO A 121 6.07 13.94 -24.94
N ALA A 122 5.44 13.12 -25.78
CA ALA A 122 5.06 11.76 -25.40
C ALA A 122 6.26 10.86 -25.07
N GLY A 123 6.39 10.49 -23.79
CA GLY A 123 7.39 9.56 -23.28
C GLY A 123 7.08 8.09 -23.62
N LYS A 124 7.34 7.19 -22.67
CA LYS A 124 6.93 5.77 -22.77
C LYS A 124 5.40 5.67 -22.56
N ALA A 125 4.75 4.59 -22.99
CA ALA A 125 3.28 4.41 -22.90
C ALA A 125 2.70 4.65 -21.50
N HIS A 126 3.49 4.36 -20.48
CA HIS A 126 3.19 4.50 -19.05
C HIS A 126 3.78 5.78 -18.41
N ASP A 127 4.18 6.76 -19.22
CA ASP A 127 4.34 8.15 -18.78
C ASP A 127 2.95 8.77 -18.61
N TRP A 128 2.58 9.09 -17.37
CA TRP A 128 1.25 9.61 -17.04
C TRP A 128 1.08 11.12 -17.27
N TYR A 129 2.09 11.85 -17.76
CA TYR A 129 2.02 13.30 -18.01
C TYR A 129 1.73 13.63 -19.49
N SER A 130 2.02 12.71 -20.42
CA SER A 130 1.62 12.88 -21.83
C SER A 130 0.11 12.76 -22.07
N GLY A 131 -0.66 12.40 -21.03
CA GLY A 131 -2.12 12.46 -20.98
C GLY A 131 -2.69 13.58 -20.10
N GLY A 132 -1.84 14.43 -19.50
CA GLY A 132 -2.27 15.48 -18.57
C GLY A 132 -2.78 14.95 -17.23
N ARG A 133 -3.80 15.60 -16.66
CA ARG A 133 -4.43 15.19 -15.39
C ARG A 133 -5.25 13.90 -15.57
N ILE A 134 -5.12 12.97 -14.62
CA ILE A 134 -5.98 11.78 -14.52
C ILE A 134 -7.34 12.17 -13.93
N THR A 135 -8.42 11.69 -14.54
CA THR A 135 -9.81 11.79 -14.07
C THR A 135 -10.46 10.40 -14.06
N SER A 136 -11.75 10.29 -13.72
CA SER A 136 -12.49 9.03 -13.81
C SER A 136 -13.83 9.22 -14.52
N HIS A 137 -14.27 8.16 -15.22
CA HIS A 137 -15.62 8.09 -15.78
C HIS A 137 -16.12 6.64 -15.68
N GLY A 138 -17.18 6.45 -14.90
CA GLY A 138 -17.65 5.12 -14.53
C GLY A 138 -16.53 4.28 -13.88
N ARG A 139 -16.42 3.02 -14.29
CA ARG A 139 -15.43 2.06 -13.76
C ARG A 139 -13.98 2.26 -14.26
N TRP A 140 -13.67 3.39 -14.89
CA TRP A 140 -12.42 3.59 -15.64
C TRP A 140 -11.72 4.89 -15.25
N PHE A 141 -10.40 4.82 -15.06
CA PHE A 141 -9.52 5.99 -15.06
C PHE A 141 -9.40 6.55 -16.49
N ARG A 142 -9.25 7.87 -16.60
CA ARG A 142 -9.22 8.63 -17.85
C ARG A 142 -8.07 9.63 -17.86
N ASP A 143 -7.59 9.98 -19.05
CA ASP A 143 -6.70 11.12 -19.27
C ASP A 143 -7.46 12.31 -19.89
N THR A 144 -6.81 13.46 -20.12
CA THR A 144 -7.47 14.63 -20.74
C THR A 144 -7.80 14.44 -22.22
N GLN A 145 -7.44 13.29 -22.80
CA GLN A 145 -7.73 12.88 -24.17
C GLN A 145 -8.85 11.81 -24.20
N SER A 146 -9.56 11.65 -23.08
CA SER A 146 -10.65 10.70 -22.80
C SER A 146 -10.27 9.21 -22.88
N ARG A 147 -8.98 8.88 -23.04
CA ARG A 147 -8.49 7.50 -23.16
C ARG A 147 -8.63 6.75 -21.85
N THR A 148 -8.98 5.47 -21.91
CA THR A 148 -9.04 4.61 -20.72
C THR A 148 -7.63 4.26 -20.26
N LEU A 149 -7.34 4.45 -18.98
CA LEU A 149 -6.04 4.12 -18.40
C LEU A 149 -6.08 2.80 -17.63
N LEU A 150 -5.05 1.96 -17.83
CA LEU A 150 -4.79 0.77 -17.03
C LEU A 150 -3.53 1.00 -16.20
N LEU A 151 -3.69 1.46 -14.97
CA LEU A 151 -2.59 1.90 -14.11
C LEU A 151 -1.86 0.69 -13.52
N ARG A 152 -0.52 0.67 -13.61
CA ARG A 152 0.34 -0.40 -13.07
C ARG A 152 1.48 0.18 -12.26
N GLY A 153 1.84 -0.51 -11.19
CA GLY A 153 2.58 0.14 -10.12
C GLY A 153 3.13 -0.76 -9.02
N VAL A 154 3.69 -0.08 -8.02
CA VAL A 154 4.25 -0.68 -6.80
C VAL A 154 3.84 0.13 -5.56
N ASN A 155 3.84 -0.56 -4.42
CA ASN A 155 3.86 0.05 -3.10
C ASN A 155 5.27 0.50 -2.75
N LEU A 156 5.42 1.75 -2.34
CA LEU A 156 6.69 2.41 -2.07
C LEU A 156 6.71 3.05 -0.66
N CYS A 157 7.28 2.41 0.36
CA CYS A 157 7.72 1.02 0.38
C CYS A 157 7.67 0.42 1.81
N GLY A 158 7.89 -0.90 1.92
CA GLY A 158 7.83 -1.61 3.21
C GLY A 158 8.74 -1.06 4.32
N ASN A 159 9.86 -0.41 3.98
CA ASN A 159 10.72 0.22 5.00
C ASN A 159 10.15 1.53 5.57
N SER A 160 9.20 2.17 4.90
CA SER A 160 8.59 3.44 5.34
C SER A 160 7.72 3.24 6.59
N LYS A 161 7.33 1.99 6.87
CA LYS A 161 6.70 1.54 8.13
C LYS A 161 7.54 1.80 9.40
N LEU A 162 8.83 2.13 9.25
CA LEU A 162 9.82 2.12 10.34
C LEU A 162 10.72 3.37 10.32
N PRO A 163 11.06 3.97 11.48
CA PRO A 163 12.00 5.09 11.53
C PRO A 163 13.40 4.69 11.02
N THR A 164 14.18 5.69 10.60
CA THR A 164 15.60 5.54 10.23
C THR A 164 16.52 5.74 11.44
N THR A 165 16.17 6.63 12.37
CA THR A 165 16.89 6.84 13.64
C THR A 165 15.90 6.90 14.82
N PRO A 166 16.09 6.10 15.89
CA PRO A 166 16.90 4.88 15.91
C PRO A 166 16.46 3.90 14.81
N ASN A 167 17.31 2.94 14.45
CA ASN A 167 17.01 2.01 13.35
C ASN A 167 15.79 1.15 13.70
N GLY A 168 14.63 1.45 13.10
CA GLY A 168 13.36 0.82 13.43
C GLY A 168 13.23 -0.66 13.03
N SER A 169 14.25 -1.27 12.42
CA SER A 169 14.26 -2.68 12.02
C SER A 169 13.68 -3.57 13.12
N SER A 170 12.64 -4.35 12.80
CA SER A 170 11.83 -5.07 13.81
C SER A 170 12.60 -6.14 14.61
N HIS A 171 13.79 -6.52 14.16
CA HIS A 171 14.72 -7.42 14.84
C HIS A 171 15.69 -6.69 15.79
N LEU A 172 15.54 -5.38 16.00
CA LEU A 172 16.32 -4.57 16.94
C LEU A 172 15.42 -4.05 18.07
N ASN A 173 15.99 -3.82 19.27
CA ASN A 173 15.25 -3.32 20.44
C ASN A 173 15.87 -2.05 21.04
N GLU A 174 17.00 -1.58 20.50
CA GLU A 174 17.69 -0.38 20.97
C GLU A 174 16.86 0.87 20.66
N GLY A 175 16.63 1.72 21.67
CA GLY A 175 15.79 2.91 21.56
C GLY A 175 14.30 2.64 21.28
N PHE A 176 13.84 1.38 21.19
CA PHE A 176 12.52 1.05 20.65
C PHE A 176 11.34 1.78 21.34
N PHE A 177 11.38 1.90 22.66
CA PHE A 177 10.33 2.56 23.47
C PHE A 177 10.40 4.09 23.47
N ASP A 178 11.46 4.71 22.96
CA ASP A 178 11.41 6.14 22.65
C ASP A 178 10.60 6.31 21.35
N HIS A 179 9.37 6.79 21.50
CA HIS A 179 8.46 7.04 20.39
C HIS A 179 8.36 8.51 20.00
N ARG A 180 8.92 9.42 20.82
CA ARG A 180 8.81 10.87 20.62
C ARG A 180 10.08 11.46 19.99
N ASN A 181 11.23 10.79 20.13
CA ASN A 181 12.50 11.19 19.52
C ASN A 181 12.90 10.22 18.39
N VAL A 182 12.05 10.09 17.37
CA VAL A 182 12.32 9.27 16.17
C VAL A 182 12.46 10.13 14.92
N CYS A 183 13.02 9.57 13.85
CA CYS A 183 13.25 10.27 12.59
C CYS A 183 12.85 9.37 11.41
N PHE A 184 12.15 9.94 10.42
CA PHE A 184 11.76 9.28 9.18
C PHE A 184 12.44 9.88 7.93
N LEU A 185 13.37 10.83 8.09
CA LEU A 185 14.17 11.36 6.99
C LEU A 185 14.91 10.22 6.27
N GLY A 186 14.87 10.24 4.94
CA GLY A 186 15.41 9.18 4.08
C GLY A 186 14.46 7.98 3.88
N ARG A 187 13.17 8.10 4.23
CA ARG A 187 12.11 7.19 3.77
C ARG A 187 11.38 7.79 2.55
N PRO A 188 10.99 6.99 1.54
CA PRO A 188 11.33 5.57 1.33
C PRO A 188 12.82 5.32 1.01
N PHE A 189 13.54 6.35 0.59
CA PHE A 189 14.99 6.35 0.35
C PHE A 189 15.54 7.79 0.37
N PRO A 190 16.84 8.01 0.61
CA PRO A 190 17.49 9.31 0.47
C PRO A 190 17.40 9.92 -0.94
N ARG A 191 17.38 11.26 -1.00
CA ARG A 191 17.13 12.04 -2.22
C ARG A 191 18.18 11.87 -3.33
N ASP A 192 19.41 11.46 -3.00
CA ASP A 192 20.49 11.15 -3.95
C ASP A 192 20.30 9.81 -4.69
N GLN A 193 19.49 8.90 -4.13
CA GLN A 193 19.20 7.59 -4.72
C GLN A 193 17.94 7.60 -5.61
N ALA A 194 17.16 8.68 -5.56
CA ALA A 194 15.85 8.79 -6.17
C ALA A 194 15.88 8.59 -7.71
N ASP A 195 16.81 9.23 -8.40
CA ASP A 195 16.98 9.09 -9.85
C ASP A 195 17.24 7.63 -10.27
N GLN A 196 17.95 6.83 -9.46
CA GLN A 196 18.18 5.41 -9.73
C GLN A 196 16.90 4.57 -9.54
N HIS A 197 16.18 4.77 -8.43
CA HIS A 197 14.97 4.01 -8.12
C HIS A 197 13.82 4.35 -9.09
N PHE A 198 13.61 5.64 -9.40
CA PHE A 198 12.58 6.05 -10.35
C PHE A 198 12.93 5.66 -11.80
N SER A 199 14.21 5.68 -12.20
CA SER A 199 14.62 5.14 -13.51
C SER A 199 14.32 3.65 -13.63
N ARG A 200 14.56 2.87 -12.56
CA ARG A 200 14.24 1.44 -12.52
C ARG A 200 12.73 1.17 -12.66
N LEU A 201 11.89 1.89 -11.91
CA LEU A 201 10.43 1.78 -12.02
C LEU A 201 9.92 2.19 -13.42
N LYS A 202 10.49 3.25 -14.02
CA LYS A 202 10.23 3.64 -15.42
C LYS A 202 10.63 2.54 -16.42
N SER A 203 11.73 1.83 -16.20
CA SER A 203 12.16 0.73 -17.07
C SER A 203 11.32 -0.55 -16.91
N TRP A 204 10.71 -0.76 -15.74
CA TRP A 204 9.90 -1.95 -15.44
C TRP A 204 8.41 -1.80 -15.81
N GLY A 205 7.95 -0.59 -16.18
CA GLY A 205 6.54 -0.32 -16.47
C GLY A 205 5.67 -0.11 -15.22
N MET A 206 6.27 0.29 -14.10
CA MET A 206 5.62 0.38 -12.79
C MET A 206 5.63 1.82 -12.25
N THR A 207 5.01 2.73 -13.01
CA THR A 207 5.06 4.18 -12.78
C THR A 207 3.84 4.76 -12.05
N PHE A 208 2.85 3.94 -11.67
CA PHE A 208 1.86 4.35 -10.67
C PHE A 208 2.35 3.93 -9.28
N VAL A 209 2.31 4.80 -8.28
CA VAL A 209 2.92 4.52 -6.96
C VAL A 209 1.92 4.71 -5.84
N ARG A 210 1.75 3.68 -5.00
CA ARG A 210 1.12 3.80 -3.67
C ARG A 210 2.23 4.18 -2.69
N LEU A 211 2.26 5.43 -2.25
CA LEU A 211 3.36 6.03 -1.48
C LEU A 211 3.04 5.97 0.02
N LEU A 212 3.76 5.10 0.74
CA LEU A 212 3.49 4.80 2.15
C LEU A 212 3.97 5.93 3.04
N VAL A 213 3.02 6.57 3.73
CA VAL A 213 3.27 7.64 4.71
C VAL A 213 2.51 7.31 6.00
N PRO A 214 3.11 6.55 6.94
CA PRO A 214 2.49 6.25 8.22
C PRO A 214 2.26 7.50 9.08
N TRP A 215 1.25 7.45 9.95
CA TRP A 215 0.90 8.58 10.83
C TRP A 215 2.04 8.93 11.80
N GLU A 216 2.80 7.94 12.29
CA GLU A 216 4.00 8.16 13.10
C GLU A 216 5.10 8.94 12.35
N ALA A 217 5.22 8.78 11.03
CA ALA A 217 6.19 9.53 10.24
C ALA A 217 5.89 11.03 10.23
N LEU A 218 4.61 11.40 10.35
CA LEU A 218 4.15 12.79 10.36
C LEU A 218 4.05 13.38 11.77
N GLU A 219 3.63 12.63 12.78
CA GLU A 219 3.16 13.17 14.07
C GLU A 219 3.71 12.39 15.31
N HIS A 220 4.91 11.81 15.23
CA HIS A 220 5.52 11.07 16.35
C HIS A 220 5.74 11.91 17.62
N SER A 221 6.16 13.16 17.49
CA SER A 221 6.60 14.01 18.60
C SER A 221 5.48 14.27 19.61
N GLY A 222 4.24 14.42 19.14
CA GLY A 222 3.04 14.62 19.95
C GLY A 222 1.85 15.11 19.13
N PRO A 223 0.63 15.09 19.69
CA PRO A 223 -0.58 15.52 18.99
C PRO A 223 -0.48 17.00 18.58
N GLY A 224 -0.71 17.28 17.29
CA GLY A 224 -0.58 18.60 16.68
C GLY A 224 0.85 19.04 16.38
N ILE A 225 1.86 18.17 16.50
CA ILE A 225 3.28 18.48 16.28
C ILE A 225 3.78 17.70 15.07
N TYR A 226 3.80 18.34 13.90
CA TYR A 226 4.16 17.72 12.62
C TYR A 226 5.66 17.79 12.32
N ASP A 227 6.24 16.71 11.78
CA ASP A 227 7.60 16.70 11.24
C ASP A 227 7.64 17.35 9.84
N GLU A 228 7.67 18.68 9.82
CA GLU A 228 7.81 19.46 8.59
C GLU A 228 9.07 19.07 7.78
N LYS A 229 10.15 18.60 8.43
CA LYS A 229 11.38 18.21 7.71
C LYS A 229 11.18 16.91 6.93
N PHE A 230 10.47 15.96 7.51
CA PHE A 230 10.06 14.76 6.78
C PHE A 230 9.14 15.12 5.61
N ILE A 231 8.15 16.00 5.82
CA ILE A 231 7.25 16.49 4.76
C ILE A 231 8.04 17.21 3.65
N ASP A 232 9.01 18.05 3.99
CA ASP A 232 9.89 18.73 3.01
C ASP A 232 10.70 17.70 2.20
N SER A 233 11.30 16.70 2.85
CA SER A 233 12.04 15.63 2.16
C SER A 233 11.13 14.76 1.25
N LEU A 234 9.85 14.62 1.60
CA LEU A 234 8.86 13.93 0.79
C LEU A 234 8.48 14.76 -0.45
N ILE A 235 8.39 16.08 -0.33
CA ILE A 235 8.20 17.00 -1.46
C ILE A 235 9.37 16.89 -2.44
N GLU A 236 10.62 16.97 -1.98
CA GLU A 236 11.82 16.84 -2.85
C GLU A 236 11.88 15.53 -3.65
N LEU A 237 11.31 14.45 -3.10
CA LEU A 237 11.18 13.14 -3.76
C LEU A 237 10.02 13.09 -4.75
N ILE A 238 8.87 13.68 -4.41
CA ILE A 238 7.69 13.71 -5.27
C ILE A 238 7.90 14.67 -6.47
N GLU A 239 8.62 15.78 -6.29
CA GLU A 239 9.00 16.70 -7.37
C GLU A 239 9.83 16.05 -8.50
N LEU A 240 10.53 14.95 -8.21
CA LEU A 240 11.24 14.17 -9.23
C LEU A 240 10.33 13.23 -10.05
N MET A 241 9.18 12.81 -9.52
CA MET A 241 8.32 11.82 -10.17
C MET A 241 7.91 12.19 -11.62
N PRO A 242 7.61 13.46 -11.96
CA PRO A 242 7.35 13.89 -13.34
C PRO A 242 8.46 13.60 -14.35
N LYS A 243 9.74 13.71 -13.95
CA LYS A 243 10.90 13.39 -14.82
C LYS A 243 10.81 11.95 -15.35
N TYR A 244 10.31 11.05 -14.51
CA TYR A 244 10.21 9.62 -14.77
C TYR A 244 8.85 9.16 -15.31
N GLY A 245 7.88 10.07 -15.47
CA GLY A 245 6.51 9.75 -15.86
C GLY A 245 5.66 9.16 -14.72
N ILE A 246 6.12 9.28 -13.47
CA ILE A 246 5.51 8.68 -12.28
C ILE A 246 4.43 9.59 -11.70
N LYS A 247 3.26 9.03 -11.38
CA LYS A 247 2.23 9.67 -10.54
C LYS A 247 1.93 8.76 -9.35
N CYS A 248 1.58 9.33 -8.21
CA CYS A 248 1.39 8.61 -6.94
C CYS A 248 0.08 9.00 -6.25
N PHE A 249 -0.36 8.14 -5.34
CA PHE A 249 -1.32 8.48 -4.30
C PHE A 249 -0.70 8.19 -2.92
N ILE A 250 -1.08 8.99 -1.93
CA ILE A 250 -0.58 8.85 -0.56
C ILE A 250 -1.38 7.76 0.16
N ASP A 251 -0.69 6.87 0.84
CA ASP A 251 -1.25 5.81 1.67
C ASP A 251 -0.93 6.09 3.15
N PRO A 252 -1.94 6.45 3.97
CA PRO A 252 -1.90 6.47 5.43
C PRO A 252 -1.66 5.08 6.04
N HIS A 253 -0.46 4.55 5.82
CA HIS A 253 -0.20 3.14 6.03
C HIS A 253 -0.17 2.76 7.51
N GLN A 254 -0.82 1.66 7.85
CA GLN A 254 -0.81 1.05 9.18
C GLN A 254 -0.91 -0.46 9.08
N ASP A 255 -0.42 -1.18 10.08
CA ASP A 255 -0.76 -2.57 10.31
C ASP A 255 -0.98 -2.78 11.80
N CYS A 256 -2.05 -3.47 12.19
CA CYS A 256 -2.33 -3.74 13.61
C CYS A 256 -2.24 -2.48 14.50
N TRP A 257 -2.67 -1.32 13.97
CA TRP A 257 -2.59 0.03 14.56
C TRP A 257 -1.21 0.70 14.61
N SER A 258 -0.15 0.05 15.09
CA SER A 258 1.14 0.69 15.39
C SER A 258 2.28 -0.31 15.54
N ARG A 259 3.54 0.14 15.44
CA ARG A 259 4.73 -0.69 15.76
C ARG A 259 4.73 -1.21 17.19
N PHE A 260 4.14 -0.47 18.14
CA PHE A 260 4.03 -0.92 19.54
C PHE A 260 2.98 -2.01 19.75
N SER A 261 1.92 -2.03 18.96
CA SER A 261 1.00 -3.18 18.87
C SER A 261 1.49 -4.26 17.88
N GLY A 262 2.75 -4.18 17.47
CA GLY A 262 3.46 -5.20 16.69
C GLY A 262 3.31 -5.11 15.18
N GLY A 263 2.88 -3.95 14.64
CA GLY A 263 2.75 -3.71 13.21
C GLY A 263 3.40 -2.40 12.76
N SER A 264 2.61 -1.45 12.24
CA SER A 264 3.06 -0.10 11.84
C SER A 264 1.90 0.90 11.90
N GLY A 265 2.15 2.20 11.70
CA GLY A 265 1.08 3.19 11.51
C GLY A 265 1.07 4.33 12.51
N ALA A 266 0.21 4.23 13.53
CA ALA A 266 -0.06 5.29 14.49
C ALA A 266 1.10 5.55 15.47
N PRO A 267 1.35 6.81 15.86
CA PRO A 267 2.39 7.16 16.81
C PRO A 267 2.10 6.64 18.22
N GLY A 268 3.16 6.42 19.01
CA GLY A 268 3.06 5.81 20.34
C GLY A 268 2.18 6.58 21.34
N TRP A 269 2.08 7.91 21.21
CA TRP A 269 1.22 8.74 22.06
C TRP A 269 -0.28 8.40 21.95
N THR A 270 -0.71 7.72 20.89
CA THR A 270 -2.11 7.26 20.77
C THR A 270 -2.47 6.24 21.86
N PHE A 271 -1.51 5.42 22.30
CA PHE A 271 -1.70 4.52 23.45
C PHE A 271 -1.77 5.28 24.77
N GLU A 272 -0.88 6.27 24.97
CA GLU A 272 -0.91 7.14 26.14
C GLU A 272 -2.25 7.88 26.25
N ALA A 273 -2.78 8.38 25.12
CA ALA A 273 -4.10 9.00 25.05
C ALA A 273 -5.23 8.03 25.43
N ALA A 274 -5.18 6.78 24.96
CA ALA A 274 -6.09 5.71 25.39
C ALA A 274 -5.90 5.32 26.88
N GLY A 275 -4.72 5.58 27.46
CA GLY A 275 -4.35 5.22 28.83
C GLY A 275 -3.59 3.90 28.95
N LEU A 276 -3.03 3.40 27.84
CA LEU A 276 -2.29 2.14 27.73
C LEU A 276 -0.78 2.35 27.88
N ASP A 277 -0.12 1.50 28.68
CA ASP A 277 1.34 1.44 28.82
C ASP A 277 1.94 0.47 27.79
N LEU A 278 2.49 1.04 26.72
CA LEU A 278 3.12 0.30 25.63
C LEU A 278 4.37 -0.51 26.04
N THR A 279 5.00 -0.21 27.19
CA THR A 279 6.14 -0.99 27.70
C THR A 279 5.70 -2.35 28.26
N LYS A 280 4.44 -2.44 28.70
CA LYS A 280 3.86 -3.61 29.37
C LYS A 280 3.21 -4.62 28.42
N PHE A 281 3.15 -4.30 27.12
CA PHE A 281 2.42 -5.12 26.15
C PHE A 281 2.96 -6.54 25.98
N LYS A 282 4.27 -6.79 26.13
CA LYS A 282 4.81 -8.16 26.12
C LYS A 282 4.40 -8.94 27.38
N THR A 283 4.61 -8.38 28.58
CA THR A 283 4.32 -9.07 29.85
C THR A 283 2.84 -9.45 29.96
N THR A 284 1.97 -8.52 29.59
CA THR A 284 0.51 -8.71 29.58
C THR A 284 0.00 -9.48 28.37
N GLY A 285 0.79 -9.65 27.31
CA GLY A 285 0.31 -10.19 26.04
C GLY A 285 -0.73 -9.30 25.34
N ALA A 286 -0.81 -8.00 25.69
CA ALA A 286 -1.69 -7.04 25.02
C ALA A 286 -1.32 -6.82 23.54
N ALA A 287 -0.05 -7.08 23.18
CA ALA A 287 0.42 -7.24 21.81
C ALA A 287 1.62 -8.20 21.74
N TYR A 288 1.85 -8.85 20.59
CA TYR A 288 3.11 -9.50 20.28
C TYR A 288 3.96 -8.57 19.40
N VAL A 289 5.17 -8.22 19.84
CA VAL A 289 6.06 -7.28 19.15
C VAL A 289 7.41 -7.93 18.87
N HIS A 290 7.85 -7.99 17.62
CA HIS A 290 9.10 -8.68 17.24
C HIS A 290 10.32 -8.11 18.00
N ASN A 291 10.40 -6.78 18.14
CA ASN A 291 11.46 -6.06 18.85
C ASN A 291 11.69 -6.59 20.28
N THR A 292 10.62 -6.92 21.01
CA THR A 292 10.69 -7.45 22.39
C THR A 292 10.66 -8.98 22.48
N ASN A 293 10.39 -9.69 21.38
CA ASN A 293 10.14 -11.14 21.36
C ASN A 293 11.25 -11.89 20.60
N GLN A 294 12.47 -11.79 21.13
CA GLN A 294 13.70 -12.32 20.52
C GLN A 294 14.32 -13.50 21.27
N PHE A 295 13.69 -13.98 22.35
CA PHE A 295 14.29 -14.98 23.25
C PHE A 295 13.88 -16.42 22.90
N PRO A 296 14.73 -17.43 23.18
CA PRO A 296 14.38 -18.84 22.96
C PRO A 296 13.08 -19.24 23.67
N GLY A 297 12.03 -19.56 22.90
CA GLY A 297 10.71 -19.91 23.41
C GLY A 297 9.64 -18.82 23.26
N ASP A 298 10.00 -17.63 22.76
CA ASP A 298 9.05 -16.71 22.14
C ASP A 298 8.52 -17.32 20.81
N SER A 299 7.42 -16.77 20.28
CA SER A 299 6.90 -17.17 18.96
C SER A 299 7.85 -16.73 17.82
N PRO A 300 7.79 -17.35 16.62
CA PRO A 300 8.56 -16.87 15.47
C PRO A 300 8.06 -15.50 14.97
N PRO A 301 8.82 -14.83 14.10
CA PRO A 301 8.32 -13.75 13.24
C PRO A 301 7.13 -14.22 12.38
N MET A 302 6.47 -13.29 11.67
CA MET A 302 5.22 -13.53 10.93
C MET A 302 3.98 -13.94 11.76
N VAL A 303 4.02 -13.94 13.10
CA VAL A 303 2.79 -14.04 13.92
C VAL A 303 2.04 -12.70 14.05
N TRP A 304 2.60 -11.61 13.52
CA TRP A 304 2.10 -10.25 13.69
C TRP A 304 0.59 -10.03 13.36
N PRO A 305 -0.03 -10.67 12.35
CA PRO A 305 -1.45 -10.41 12.04
C PRO A 305 -2.41 -10.88 13.14
N THR A 306 -1.93 -11.73 14.06
CA THR A 306 -2.69 -12.14 15.25
C THR A 306 -2.83 -11.02 16.29
N ASN A 307 -2.25 -9.83 16.08
CA ASN A 307 -2.41 -8.69 16.98
C ASN A 307 -3.74 -7.95 16.79
N TYR A 308 -4.38 -8.05 15.61
CA TYR A 308 -5.72 -7.51 15.35
C TYR A 308 -6.79 -8.02 16.36
N THR A 309 -6.56 -9.16 17.01
CA THR A 309 -7.41 -9.77 18.04
C THR A 309 -6.88 -9.65 19.48
N LYS A 310 -5.76 -8.95 19.71
CA LYS A 310 -5.19 -8.69 21.05
C LYS A 310 -5.52 -7.29 21.55
N LEU A 311 -5.47 -7.11 22.87
CA LEU A 311 -6.01 -5.95 23.59
C LEU A 311 -5.62 -4.60 22.97
N ALA A 312 -4.35 -4.39 22.62
CA ALA A 312 -3.85 -3.09 22.16
C ALA A 312 -4.52 -2.66 20.85
N ALA A 313 -4.34 -3.42 19.76
CA ALA A 313 -4.91 -3.05 18.46
C ALA A 313 -6.45 -3.12 18.47
N SER A 314 -7.05 -4.17 19.06
CA SER A 314 -8.51 -4.28 19.11
C SER A 314 -9.15 -3.12 19.89
N THR A 315 -8.52 -2.64 20.97
CA THR A 315 -8.98 -1.45 21.71
C THR A 315 -8.86 -0.20 20.86
N MET A 316 -7.68 0.07 20.28
CA MET A 316 -7.43 1.32 19.54
C MET A 316 -8.36 1.49 18.33
N PHE A 317 -8.58 0.44 17.53
CA PHE A 317 -9.57 0.49 16.45
C PHE A 317 -10.99 0.75 16.98
N THR A 318 -11.39 0.10 18.08
CA THR A 318 -12.72 0.32 18.67
C THR A 318 -12.89 1.77 19.14
N LEU A 319 -11.85 2.38 19.71
CA LEU A 319 -11.84 3.79 20.11
C LEU A 319 -11.88 4.75 18.90
N PHE A 320 -11.11 4.47 17.86
CA PHE A 320 -11.03 5.32 16.67
C PHE A 320 -12.34 5.33 15.85
N TRP A 321 -13.00 4.18 15.72
CA TRP A 321 -14.24 4.08 14.93
C TRP A 321 -15.50 4.39 15.74
N ALA A 322 -15.58 3.94 17.00
CA ALA A 322 -16.81 3.95 17.80
C ALA A 322 -16.57 4.17 19.31
N GLY A 323 -15.53 4.93 19.67
CA GLY A 323 -15.24 5.31 21.05
C GLY A 323 -16.39 6.09 21.72
N ASP A 324 -17.16 6.89 20.98
CA ASP A 324 -18.31 7.60 21.54
C ASP A 324 -19.49 6.66 21.85
N THR A 325 -19.57 5.50 21.17
CA THR A 325 -20.60 4.47 21.41
C THR A 325 -20.18 3.51 22.54
N PHE A 326 -18.94 3.02 22.53
CA PHE A 326 -18.47 1.95 23.42
C PHE A 326 -17.53 2.40 24.54
N ALA A 327 -17.01 3.62 24.49
CA ALA A 327 -16.16 4.19 25.53
C ALA A 327 -16.53 5.66 25.89
N PRO A 328 -17.83 6.05 26.00
CA PRO A 328 -18.25 7.45 26.14
C PRO A 328 -17.74 8.18 27.41
N LYS A 329 -17.14 7.47 28.37
CA LYS A 329 -16.49 8.09 29.54
C LYS A 329 -15.00 8.39 29.32
N LYS A 330 -14.39 7.87 28.25
CA LYS A 330 -12.96 8.01 27.99
C LYS A 330 -12.71 9.33 27.27
N MET A 331 -12.31 10.32 28.06
CA MET A 331 -11.84 11.61 27.58
C MET A 331 -10.30 11.63 27.48
N TYR A 332 -9.75 12.51 26.66
CA TYR A 332 -8.34 12.93 26.71
C TYR A 332 -8.25 14.42 26.38
N GLN A 333 -7.47 15.18 27.16
CA GLN A 333 -7.36 16.65 27.05
C GLN A 333 -8.70 17.43 27.05
N GLY A 334 -9.80 16.82 27.49
CA GLY A 334 -11.15 17.40 27.49
C GLY A 334 -12.01 17.01 26.28
N GLU A 335 -11.44 16.38 25.26
CA GLU A 335 -12.15 15.83 24.10
C GLU A 335 -12.56 14.36 24.34
N PRO A 336 -13.68 13.86 23.77
CA PRO A 336 -13.96 12.44 23.68
C PRO A 336 -12.90 11.72 22.85
N ILE A 337 -12.45 10.53 23.28
CA ILE A 337 -11.28 9.86 22.67
C ILE A 337 -11.46 9.52 21.18
N GLN A 338 -12.68 9.25 20.73
CA GLN A 338 -12.95 9.05 19.30
C GLN A 338 -12.68 10.34 18.52
N GLN A 339 -13.29 11.45 18.96
CA GLN A 339 -13.14 12.75 18.31
C GLN A 339 -11.67 13.19 18.34
N PHE A 340 -10.99 13.09 19.49
CA PHE A 340 -9.56 13.41 19.59
C PHE A 340 -8.69 12.64 18.59
N LEU A 341 -8.87 11.31 18.49
CA LEU A 341 -8.07 10.49 17.57
C LEU A 341 -8.45 10.71 16.10
N GLN A 342 -9.75 10.85 15.77
CA GLN A 342 -10.19 11.16 14.41
C GLN A 342 -9.71 12.55 13.97
N ASN A 343 -9.84 13.57 14.83
CA ASN A 343 -9.44 14.95 14.55
C ASN A 343 -7.95 15.04 14.23
N ARG A 344 -7.06 14.53 15.10
CA ARG A 344 -5.61 14.61 14.86
C ARG A 344 -5.20 13.89 13.56
N TYR A 345 -5.77 12.73 13.28
CA TYR A 345 -5.55 12.02 12.01
C TYR A 345 -6.02 12.85 10.80
N LEU A 346 -7.23 13.41 10.85
CA LEU A 346 -7.79 14.25 9.79
C LEU A 346 -6.95 15.53 9.57
N GLU A 347 -6.58 16.22 10.65
CA GLU A 347 -5.76 17.44 10.65
C GLU A 347 -4.38 17.15 10.06
N CYS A 348 -3.75 16.05 10.44
CA CYS A 348 -2.44 15.60 9.96
C CYS A 348 -2.41 15.31 8.45
N TYR A 349 -3.33 14.49 7.93
CA TYR A 349 -3.37 14.20 6.50
C TYR A 349 -3.95 15.34 5.66
N MET A 350 -4.81 16.21 6.21
CA MET A 350 -5.23 17.45 5.55
C MET A 350 -4.06 18.45 5.46
N HIS A 351 -3.21 18.55 6.49
CA HIS A 351 -1.98 19.34 6.45
C HIS A 351 -1.02 18.79 5.38
N LEU A 352 -0.80 17.48 5.33
CA LEU A 352 0.00 16.86 4.27
C LEU A 352 -0.59 17.12 2.87
N ALA A 353 -1.90 16.93 2.68
CA ALA A 353 -2.57 17.22 1.41
C ALA A 353 -2.43 18.68 0.99
N LYS A 354 -2.53 19.62 1.94
CA LYS A 354 -2.27 21.05 1.71
C LYS A 354 -0.82 21.31 1.31
N ARG A 355 0.15 20.74 2.03
CA ARG A 355 1.60 20.83 1.71
C ARG A 355 1.90 20.28 0.32
N LEU A 356 1.30 19.15 -0.08
CA LEU A 356 1.49 18.48 -1.38
C LEU A 356 0.63 19.03 -2.54
N SER A 357 -0.36 19.89 -2.27
CA SER A 357 -1.40 20.34 -3.23
C SER A 357 -0.92 21.01 -4.54
N HIS A 358 0.36 21.36 -4.61
CA HIS A 358 1.01 22.00 -5.75
C HIS A 358 1.74 21.01 -6.69
N LEU A 359 1.76 19.70 -6.34
CA LEU A 359 2.50 18.66 -7.04
C LEU A 359 1.58 17.82 -7.92
N ASP A 360 1.62 18.01 -9.24
CA ASP A 360 0.87 17.21 -10.24
C ASP A 360 1.22 15.70 -10.21
N ALA A 361 2.24 15.29 -9.46
CA ALA A 361 2.49 13.89 -9.17
C ALA A 361 1.43 13.25 -8.27
N VAL A 362 0.83 14.01 -7.34
CA VAL A 362 -0.10 13.47 -6.33
C VAL A 362 -1.53 13.50 -6.85
N VAL A 363 -2.08 12.33 -7.17
CA VAL A 363 -3.46 12.20 -7.71
C VAL A 363 -4.53 12.00 -6.64
N GLY A 364 -4.14 11.67 -5.41
CA GLY A 364 -5.11 11.35 -4.36
C GLY A 364 -4.51 10.79 -3.07
N PHE A 365 -5.40 10.41 -2.16
CA PHE A 365 -5.11 9.87 -0.82
C PHE A 365 -5.97 8.65 -0.56
N GLU A 366 -5.41 7.62 0.07
CA GLU A 366 -6.19 6.55 0.70
C GLU A 366 -6.73 7.03 2.06
N VAL A 367 -7.84 6.47 2.53
CA VAL A 367 -8.44 6.83 3.83
C VAL A 367 -7.64 6.26 5.00
N MET A 368 -7.34 4.96 4.93
CA MET A 368 -6.53 4.20 5.89
C MET A 368 -6.23 2.84 5.27
N ASN A 369 -4.98 2.36 5.36
CA ASN A 369 -4.64 0.99 4.99
C ASN A 369 -5.43 -0.01 5.85
N GLU A 370 -6.04 -1.03 5.24
CA GLU A 370 -6.66 -2.19 5.91
C GLU A 370 -7.45 -1.87 7.21
N PRO A 371 -8.56 -1.11 7.13
CA PRO A 371 -9.29 -0.61 8.29
C PRO A 371 -10.03 -1.74 9.03
N HIS A 372 -9.47 -2.17 10.16
CA HIS A 372 -9.97 -3.27 10.97
C HIS A 372 -11.04 -2.81 12.00
N PRO A 373 -12.13 -3.56 12.24
CA PRO A 373 -13.23 -3.16 13.15
C PRO A 373 -12.88 -3.15 14.65
N GLY A 374 -11.75 -3.74 15.05
CA GLY A 374 -11.42 -3.94 16.46
C GLY A 374 -12.37 -4.94 17.11
N TYR A 375 -13.12 -4.52 18.13
CA TYR A 375 -14.18 -5.31 18.76
C TYR A 375 -15.57 -5.08 18.14
N ILE A 376 -15.74 -4.11 17.22
CA ILE A 376 -17.05 -3.71 16.68
C ILE A 376 -17.68 -4.89 15.92
N GLY A 377 -18.92 -5.25 16.27
CA GLY A 377 -19.62 -6.41 15.72
C GLY A 377 -19.15 -7.78 16.21
N LEU A 378 -18.23 -7.86 17.18
CA LEU A 378 -17.68 -9.13 17.67
C LEU A 378 -18.72 -9.95 18.45
N LYS A 379 -19.26 -10.97 17.78
CA LYS A 379 -20.34 -11.86 18.25
C LYS A 379 -20.07 -12.61 19.57
N SER A 380 -18.82 -12.69 20.03
CA SER A 380 -18.43 -13.48 21.20
C SER A 380 -17.11 -12.99 21.79
N LEU A 381 -17.18 -12.40 22.99
CA LEU A 381 -15.99 -11.98 23.75
C LEU A 381 -15.23 -13.15 24.40
N LYS A 382 -15.80 -14.37 24.44
CA LYS A 382 -15.17 -15.57 25.04
C LYS A 382 -14.39 -16.44 24.04
N ARG A 383 -14.57 -16.22 22.74
CA ARG A 383 -13.93 -17.00 21.65
C ARG A 383 -14.19 -16.32 20.30
N TYR A 384 -13.13 -16.09 19.54
CA TYR A 384 -13.18 -15.62 18.14
C TYR A 384 -13.65 -16.72 17.17
N ASP A 385 -14.07 -16.34 15.96
CA ASP A 385 -14.54 -17.29 14.93
C ASP A 385 -13.34 -17.82 14.12
N PHE A 386 -13.20 -19.14 14.05
CA PHE A 386 -12.10 -19.82 13.37
C PHE A 386 -12.14 -19.67 11.84
N ASN A 387 -13.25 -19.19 11.27
CA ASN A 387 -13.40 -18.97 9.84
C ASN A 387 -13.04 -17.54 9.39
N SER A 388 -12.96 -16.58 10.32
CA SER A 388 -12.69 -15.16 10.03
C SER A 388 -11.58 -14.54 10.88
N ASN A 389 -11.03 -15.23 11.88
CA ASN A 389 -9.93 -14.76 12.71
C ASN A 389 -8.75 -15.75 12.72
N LEU A 390 -7.52 -15.23 12.72
CA LEU A 390 -6.29 -16.03 12.72
C LEU A 390 -5.91 -16.49 14.13
N PHE A 391 -5.87 -17.81 14.34
CA PHE A 391 -5.42 -18.45 15.59
C PHE A 391 -4.01 -19.03 15.42
N PHE A 392 -2.98 -18.29 15.83
CA PHE A 392 -1.57 -18.72 15.76
C PHE A 392 -0.75 -18.04 16.87
N GLY A 393 0.29 -18.70 17.40
CA GLY A 393 0.97 -18.23 18.61
C GLY A 393 0.04 -18.23 19.83
N ASP A 394 0.30 -17.37 20.82
CA ASP A 394 -0.62 -17.14 21.94
C ASP A 394 -1.89 -16.43 21.44
N SER A 395 -3.05 -17.09 21.55
CA SER A 395 -4.33 -16.63 21.02
C SER A 395 -5.39 -16.48 22.13
N PRO A 396 -5.33 -15.43 22.97
CA PRO A 396 -6.35 -15.15 23.97
C PRO A 396 -7.67 -14.75 23.31
N SER A 397 -8.80 -15.05 23.96
CA SER A 397 -10.08 -14.40 23.64
C SER A 397 -10.08 -12.91 24.01
N ALA A 398 -11.08 -12.16 23.55
CA ALA A 398 -11.22 -10.75 23.93
C ALA A 398 -11.31 -10.56 25.47
N LEU A 399 -12.13 -11.37 26.16
CA LEU A 399 -12.25 -11.35 27.62
C LEU A 399 -10.92 -11.67 28.32
N GLU A 400 -10.17 -12.65 27.81
CA GLU A 400 -8.86 -13.00 28.38
C GLU A 400 -7.83 -11.89 28.13
N SER A 401 -7.81 -11.26 26.95
CA SER A 401 -6.89 -10.14 26.68
C SER A 401 -7.23 -8.89 27.51
N MET A 402 -8.52 -8.59 27.71
CA MET A 402 -8.99 -7.52 28.61
C MET A 402 -8.59 -7.76 30.08
N ALA A 403 -8.64 -9.02 30.52
CA ALA A 403 -8.27 -9.41 31.89
C ALA A 403 -6.75 -9.49 32.11
N LEU A 404 -6.00 -10.02 31.14
CA LEU A 404 -4.54 -10.00 31.16
C LEU A 404 -4.00 -8.58 31.29
N GLY A 405 -4.57 -7.62 30.55
CA GLY A 405 -4.22 -6.21 30.66
C GLY A 405 -4.66 -5.54 31.96
N ASP A 406 -5.56 -6.15 32.73
CA ASP A 406 -6.02 -5.69 34.06
C ASP A 406 -5.15 -6.25 35.20
N GLY A 407 -3.95 -6.76 34.90
CA GLY A 407 -3.04 -7.37 35.88
C GLY A 407 -3.33 -8.85 36.19
N MET A 408 -4.26 -9.51 35.50
CA MET A 408 -4.57 -10.92 35.78
C MET A 408 -3.57 -11.87 35.11
N GLU A 409 -3.06 -12.82 35.89
CA GLU A 409 -2.27 -13.95 35.39
C GLU A 409 -3.21 -15.05 34.86
N LEU A 410 -3.10 -15.44 33.58
CA LEU A 410 -4.05 -16.37 32.93
C LEU A 410 -3.40 -17.47 32.07
N PRO A 411 -4.00 -18.68 32.01
CA PRO A 411 -3.55 -19.79 31.16
C PRO A 411 -4.09 -19.67 29.72
N ILE A 412 -3.28 -19.12 28.81
CA ILE A 412 -3.66 -18.83 27.41
C ILE A 412 -3.33 -20.01 26.48
N GLU A 413 -4.16 -20.24 25.45
CA GLU A 413 -3.91 -21.27 24.45
C GLU A 413 -2.85 -20.86 23.42
N VAL A 414 -1.95 -21.79 23.10
CA VAL A 414 -0.90 -21.60 22.08
C VAL A 414 -1.21 -22.46 20.87
N TRP A 415 -1.35 -21.82 19.72
CA TRP A 415 -1.80 -22.42 18.45
C TRP A 415 -0.66 -22.51 17.43
N VAL A 416 -0.60 -23.61 16.69
CA VAL A 416 0.44 -23.91 15.68
C VAL A 416 -0.17 -24.35 14.36
N LYS A 417 0.58 -24.22 13.26
CA LYS A 417 0.17 -24.67 11.92
C LYS A 417 -0.13 -26.18 11.92
N SER A 418 -1.11 -26.60 11.12
CA SER A 418 -1.50 -28.00 10.99
C SER A 418 -2.13 -28.33 9.63
N TRP A 419 -2.56 -29.58 9.48
CA TRP A 419 -3.30 -30.12 8.35
C TRP A 419 -4.27 -31.19 8.89
N PRO A 420 -5.50 -31.34 8.35
CA PRO A 420 -6.11 -30.55 7.27
C PRO A 420 -6.61 -29.16 7.70
N PHE A 421 -6.86 -28.93 8.98
CA PHE A 421 -7.21 -27.61 9.50
C PHE A 421 -5.98 -26.70 9.57
N PRO A 422 -6.08 -25.39 9.22
CA PRO A 422 -4.91 -24.50 9.13
C PRO A 422 -4.07 -24.42 10.41
N THR A 423 -4.72 -24.41 11.58
CA THR A 423 -4.05 -24.40 12.87
C THR A 423 -4.76 -25.29 13.90
N LYS A 424 -4.00 -25.72 14.92
CA LYS A 424 -4.47 -26.50 16.06
C LYS A 424 -3.82 -26.00 17.35
N LYS A 425 -4.51 -26.18 18.47
CA LYS A 425 -3.94 -25.99 19.81
C LYS A 425 -2.77 -26.96 19.99
N GLN A 426 -1.60 -26.44 20.39
CA GLN A 426 -0.44 -27.23 20.79
C GLN A 426 -0.43 -27.45 22.30
N LYS A 427 -0.61 -26.37 23.06
CA LYS A 427 -0.45 -26.32 24.53
C LYS A 427 -1.21 -25.13 25.12
N THR A 428 -1.05 -24.95 26.42
CA THR A 428 -1.49 -23.75 27.15
C THR A 428 -0.28 -23.21 27.93
N ARG A 429 -0.16 -21.88 28.06
CA ARG A 429 0.95 -21.16 28.70
C ARG A 429 0.40 -20.11 29.67
N MET A 430 1.00 -19.96 30.86
CA MET A 430 0.69 -18.82 31.73
C MET A 430 1.26 -17.53 31.13
N ILE A 431 0.41 -16.51 31.01
CA ILE A 431 0.77 -15.15 30.57
C ILE A 431 0.50 -14.19 31.74
N ASN A 432 1.24 -13.08 31.78
CA ASN A 432 1.26 -12.09 32.86
C ASN A 432 1.55 -12.65 34.27
N THR A 433 2.57 -13.51 34.39
CA THR A 433 3.04 -14.03 35.69
C THR A 433 3.58 -12.96 36.64
N GLN A 434 3.92 -11.78 36.12
CA GLN A 434 4.37 -10.62 36.89
C GLN A 434 3.20 -9.76 37.42
N LYS A 435 1.98 -9.96 36.89
CA LYS A 435 0.75 -9.21 37.24
C LYS A 435 0.85 -7.71 36.97
N ASP A 436 1.56 -7.38 35.89
CA ASP A 436 1.67 -6.03 35.33
C ASP A 436 0.33 -5.57 34.76
N SER A 437 -0.02 -4.30 34.93
CA SER A 437 -1.12 -3.68 34.17
C SER A 437 -0.66 -3.35 32.74
N ALA A 438 -1.57 -3.38 31.78
CA ALA A 438 -1.38 -2.78 30.45
C ALA A 438 -1.85 -1.31 30.40
N TRP A 439 -2.36 -0.77 31.51
CA TRP A 439 -2.91 0.57 31.65
C TRP A 439 -2.03 1.41 32.57
N LEU A 440 -1.79 2.66 32.20
CA LEU A 440 -0.97 3.62 32.95
C LEU A 440 -1.59 3.93 34.33
N ASP A 441 -2.90 4.17 34.36
CA ASP A 441 -3.66 4.48 35.58
C ASP A 441 -4.99 3.72 35.62
N GLY A 442 -5.22 3.00 36.73
CA GLY A 442 -6.52 2.42 37.09
C GLY A 442 -6.91 1.11 36.40
N ASP A 443 -8.21 0.78 36.52
CA ASP A 443 -8.83 -0.42 35.96
C ASP A 443 -8.85 -0.41 34.42
N CYS A 444 -8.87 -1.59 33.81
CA CYS A 444 -9.05 -1.76 32.36
C CYS A 444 -10.28 -1.01 31.81
N LEU A 445 -10.14 -0.26 30.71
CA LEU A 445 -11.21 0.57 30.12
C LEU A 445 -12.56 -0.16 29.97
N TRP A 446 -12.50 -1.42 29.53
CA TRP A 446 -13.68 -2.26 29.29
C TRP A 446 -14.31 -2.78 30.59
N LYS A 447 -13.54 -2.85 31.69
CA LYS A 447 -14.03 -3.08 33.06
C LYS A 447 -14.71 -1.83 33.61
N GLN A 448 -14.11 -0.63 33.44
CA GLN A 448 -14.71 0.66 33.81
C GLN A 448 -16.07 0.92 33.12
N HIS A 449 -16.23 0.46 31.88
CA HIS A 449 -17.49 0.55 31.14
C HIS A 449 -18.51 -0.52 31.52
N GLY A 450 -18.12 -1.59 32.22
CA GLY A 450 -19.00 -2.68 32.66
C GLY A 450 -19.17 -3.83 31.65
N VAL A 451 -18.20 -4.06 30.77
CA VAL A 451 -18.22 -5.21 29.83
C VAL A 451 -17.96 -6.51 30.59
N TRP A 452 -16.98 -6.50 31.50
CA TRP A 452 -16.54 -7.63 32.31
C TRP A 452 -16.10 -7.16 33.71
N ASN A 453 -15.92 -8.09 34.65
CA ASN A 453 -15.33 -7.85 35.97
C ASN A 453 -14.70 -9.15 36.52
N VAL A 454 -13.96 -9.09 37.63
CA VAL A 454 -13.45 -10.27 38.34
C VAL A 454 -14.57 -10.94 39.14
N HIS A 455 -14.70 -12.27 39.08
CA HIS A 455 -15.68 -13.02 39.86
C HIS A 455 -15.26 -13.13 41.34
N PRO A 456 -16.03 -12.59 42.30
CA PRO A 456 -15.55 -12.36 43.68
C PRO A 456 -15.27 -13.63 44.47
N LYS A 457 -15.81 -14.79 44.08
CA LYS A 457 -15.56 -16.08 44.76
C LYS A 457 -14.45 -16.93 44.14
N THR A 458 -13.95 -16.59 42.95
CA THR A 458 -13.00 -17.45 42.20
C THR A 458 -11.81 -16.72 41.60
N GLY A 459 -11.78 -15.39 41.63
CA GLY A 459 -10.69 -14.60 41.04
C GLY A 459 -10.56 -14.74 39.53
N LYS A 460 -11.58 -15.25 38.83
CA LYS A 460 -11.56 -15.47 37.37
C LYS A 460 -12.29 -14.36 36.62
N PRO A 461 -11.93 -14.08 35.35
CA PRO A 461 -12.66 -13.12 34.51
C PRO A 461 -14.12 -13.53 34.33
N ASN A 462 -15.04 -12.60 34.52
CA ASN A 462 -16.48 -12.79 34.38
C ASN A 462 -17.05 -11.77 33.39
N LEU A 463 -17.65 -12.27 32.31
CA LEU A 463 -18.29 -11.44 31.30
C LEU A 463 -19.66 -10.97 31.80
N ILE A 464 -19.88 -9.65 31.82
CA ILE A 464 -21.11 -9.03 32.35
C ILE A 464 -22.08 -8.69 31.21
N ARG A 465 -21.59 -8.13 30.10
CA ARG A 465 -22.39 -7.83 28.90
C ARG A 465 -21.75 -8.50 27.68
N PRO A 466 -22.28 -9.65 27.20
CA PRO A 466 -21.65 -10.43 26.14
C PRO A 466 -21.82 -9.84 24.74
N ASP A 467 -22.83 -9.00 24.56
CA ASP A 467 -23.29 -8.39 23.31
C ASP A 467 -22.85 -6.91 23.17
N TYR A 468 -21.98 -6.42 24.07
CA TYR A 468 -21.69 -4.99 24.21
C TYR A 468 -21.17 -4.28 22.96
N PHE A 469 -20.54 -5.02 22.03
CA PHE A 469 -20.05 -4.46 20.76
C PHE A 469 -20.90 -4.86 19.54
N THR A 470 -21.95 -5.66 19.73
CA THR A 470 -22.95 -5.99 18.70
C THR A 470 -24.24 -5.17 18.84
N THR A 471 -24.45 -4.56 20.00
CA THR A 471 -25.61 -3.75 20.37
C THR A 471 -25.13 -2.36 20.77
N ASP A 472 -25.74 -1.31 20.23
CA ASP A 472 -25.54 0.07 20.68
C ASP A 472 -26.02 0.20 22.14
N PRO A 473 -25.15 0.61 23.10
CA PRO A 473 -25.51 0.68 24.52
C PRO A 473 -26.53 1.76 24.88
N MET A 474 -26.78 2.73 23.99
CA MET A 474 -27.67 3.86 24.20
C MET A 474 -29.00 3.67 23.45
N THR A 475 -28.98 3.18 22.21
CA THR A 475 -30.21 2.99 21.41
C THR A 475 -30.78 1.58 21.45
N GLY A 476 -29.99 0.58 21.84
CA GLY A 476 -30.34 -0.84 21.71
C GLY A 476 -30.34 -1.35 20.27
N GLY A 477 -29.95 -0.53 19.29
CA GLY A 477 -29.85 -0.93 17.88
C GLY A 477 -28.73 -1.93 17.63
N LYS A 478 -28.88 -2.77 16.59
CA LYS A 478 -27.80 -3.66 16.15
C LYS A 478 -26.71 -2.83 15.45
N VAL A 479 -25.47 -3.03 15.86
CA VAL A 479 -24.29 -2.38 15.30
C VAL A 479 -23.79 -3.07 14.01
N ASP A 480 -23.33 -2.25 13.07
CA ASP A 480 -22.57 -2.65 11.88
C ASP A 480 -21.33 -1.75 11.77
N PHE A 481 -20.15 -2.34 11.57
CA PHE A 481 -18.90 -1.59 11.40
C PHE A 481 -18.92 -0.68 10.16
N THR A 482 -19.64 -1.08 9.12
CA THR A 482 -19.71 -0.36 7.84
C THR A 482 -20.17 1.08 8.03
N ALA A 483 -21.12 1.33 8.94
CA ALA A 483 -21.63 2.67 9.22
C ALA A 483 -20.56 3.59 9.86
N PHE A 484 -19.78 3.08 10.81
CA PHE A 484 -18.70 3.83 11.45
C PHE A 484 -17.53 4.10 10.50
N TYR A 485 -17.20 3.13 9.64
CA TYR A 485 -16.18 3.32 8.62
C TYR A 485 -16.61 4.37 7.58
N LEU A 486 -17.84 4.30 7.07
CA LEU A 486 -18.32 5.23 6.06
C LEU A 486 -18.50 6.66 6.59
N ASP A 487 -18.95 6.86 7.83
CA ASP A 487 -18.91 8.19 8.46
C ASP A 487 -17.49 8.79 8.44
N PHE A 488 -16.46 8.00 8.76
CA PHE A 488 -15.08 8.46 8.68
C PHE A 488 -14.59 8.68 7.25
N VAL A 489 -14.90 7.80 6.30
CA VAL A 489 -14.63 8.03 4.85
C VAL A 489 -15.24 9.36 4.42
N ASN A 490 -16.49 9.62 4.79
CA ASN A 490 -17.20 10.84 4.46
C ASN A 490 -16.54 12.10 5.06
N LYS A 491 -16.04 12.03 6.31
CA LYS A 491 -15.25 13.10 6.94
C LYS A 491 -13.91 13.30 6.22
N TYR A 492 -13.17 12.23 5.99
CA TYR A 492 -11.83 12.25 5.40
C TYR A 492 -11.83 12.77 3.96
N SER A 493 -12.74 12.27 3.11
CA SER A 493 -12.89 12.75 1.72
C SER A 493 -13.08 14.25 1.66
N ARG A 494 -14.00 14.79 2.47
CA ARG A 494 -14.27 16.24 2.55
C ARG A 494 -13.07 17.03 3.09
N ALA A 495 -12.34 16.50 4.09
CA ALA A 495 -11.15 17.17 4.62
C ALA A 495 -10.05 17.29 3.55
N ILE A 496 -9.67 16.18 2.90
CA ILE A 496 -8.65 16.17 1.84
C ILE A 496 -9.08 17.02 0.64
N GLN A 497 -10.31 16.87 0.16
CA GLN A 497 -10.79 17.62 -1.01
C GLN A 497 -11.02 19.11 -0.73
N SER A 498 -11.12 19.55 0.54
CA SER A 498 -11.16 20.98 0.87
C SER A 498 -9.85 21.72 0.55
N VAL A 499 -8.71 21.00 0.55
CA VAL A 499 -7.37 21.54 0.23
C VAL A 499 -6.81 21.04 -1.10
N LEU A 500 -7.30 19.91 -1.60
CA LEU A 500 -6.97 19.34 -2.91
C LEU A 500 -8.24 18.81 -3.60
N PRO A 501 -9.11 19.69 -4.17
CA PRO A 501 -10.40 19.28 -4.75
C PRO A 501 -10.30 18.24 -5.87
N SER A 502 -9.14 18.13 -6.50
CA SER A 502 -8.84 17.14 -7.53
C SER A 502 -8.53 15.73 -7.02
N ALA A 503 -8.43 15.51 -5.70
CA ALA A 503 -7.97 14.27 -5.11
C ALA A 503 -8.95 13.11 -5.33
N PHE A 504 -8.44 12.01 -5.88
CA PHE A 504 -9.06 10.70 -5.68
C PHE A 504 -8.98 10.29 -4.22
N ILE A 505 -10.05 9.67 -3.71
CA ILE A 505 -10.06 9.08 -2.37
C ILE A 505 -10.15 7.56 -2.51
N PHE A 506 -9.10 6.86 -2.12
CA PHE A 506 -8.98 5.41 -2.24
C PHE A 506 -9.58 4.74 -0.98
N VAL A 507 -10.47 3.77 -1.18
CA VAL A 507 -11.23 3.11 -0.10
C VAL A 507 -11.21 1.59 -0.26
N GLY A 508 -10.59 0.87 0.68
CA GLY A 508 -10.55 -0.59 0.74
C GLY A 508 -11.15 -1.16 2.02
N PRO A 509 -11.53 -2.46 2.04
CA PRO A 509 -11.64 -3.27 3.25
C PRO A 509 -10.28 -3.87 3.63
N ILE A 510 -10.21 -4.62 4.74
CA ILE A 510 -9.09 -5.55 4.99
C ILE A 510 -8.98 -6.63 3.89
N PRO A 511 -7.81 -7.28 3.69
CA PRO A 511 -7.57 -8.14 2.53
C PRO A 511 -8.53 -9.31 2.44
N ASN A 512 -8.94 -9.61 1.22
CA ASN A 512 -9.86 -10.70 0.90
C ASN A 512 -11.23 -10.63 1.60
N GLU A 513 -11.65 -9.48 2.15
CA GLU A 513 -13.04 -9.26 2.63
C GLU A 513 -13.90 -8.46 1.63
N PRO A 514 -15.25 -8.46 1.73
CA PRO A 514 -16.10 -7.80 0.75
C PRO A 514 -16.02 -6.27 0.83
N ALA A 515 -16.34 -5.62 -0.28
CA ALA A 515 -16.44 -4.18 -0.36
C ALA A 515 -17.48 -3.62 0.64
N PRO A 516 -17.20 -2.48 1.30
CA PRO A 516 -18.20 -1.73 2.06
C PRO A 516 -19.39 -1.33 1.17
N ILE A 517 -20.57 -1.17 1.77
CA ILE A 517 -21.83 -0.92 1.07
C ILE A 517 -22.18 0.57 1.17
N TRP A 518 -22.02 1.31 0.08
CA TRP A 518 -22.48 2.70 -0.06
C TRP A 518 -24.00 2.77 0.09
N GLY A 519 -24.47 3.78 0.80
CA GLY A 519 -25.87 4.15 0.97
C GLY A 519 -26.15 5.62 0.58
N PRO A 520 -27.42 6.06 0.63
CA PRO A 520 -27.80 7.43 0.30
C PRO A 520 -27.14 8.43 1.25
N GLY A 521 -26.32 9.34 0.70
CA GLY A 521 -25.63 10.39 1.46
C GLY A 521 -24.15 10.11 1.75
N ASP A 522 -23.65 8.92 1.40
CA ASP A 522 -22.20 8.67 1.37
C ASP A 522 -21.50 9.49 0.28
N HIS A 523 -20.21 9.73 0.47
CA HIS A 523 -19.43 10.58 -0.40
C HIS A 523 -19.21 9.90 -1.77
N GLU A 524 -19.64 10.55 -2.84
CA GLU A 524 -19.56 9.99 -4.19
C GLU A 524 -18.32 10.41 -4.98
N GLU A 525 -17.86 11.65 -4.79
CA GLU A 525 -16.92 12.34 -5.67
C GLU A 525 -15.49 11.78 -5.61
N ASN A 526 -14.93 11.47 -6.78
CA ASN A 526 -13.56 10.96 -6.96
C ASN A 526 -13.20 9.72 -6.08
N ILE A 527 -14.19 8.96 -5.58
CA ILE A 527 -13.92 7.70 -4.88
C ILE A 527 -13.33 6.65 -5.84
N VAL A 528 -12.28 5.96 -5.39
CA VAL A 528 -11.71 4.76 -6.02
C VAL A 528 -11.89 3.58 -5.07
N TYR A 529 -12.42 2.47 -5.56
CA TYR A 529 -12.46 1.22 -4.78
C TYR A 529 -11.07 0.56 -4.82
N ALA A 530 -10.45 0.41 -3.64
CA ALA A 530 -9.04 0.06 -3.48
C ALA A 530 -8.81 -1.23 -2.64
N PRO A 531 -9.34 -2.39 -3.04
CA PRO A 531 -9.24 -3.62 -2.25
C PRO A 531 -7.86 -4.29 -2.35
N HIS A 532 -7.51 -5.05 -1.30
CA HIS A 532 -6.34 -5.91 -1.26
C HIS A 532 -6.72 -7.37 -1.53
N TRP A 533 -5.88 -8.12 -2.26
CA TRP A 533 -6.08 -9.55 -2.48
C TRP A 533 -4.77 -10.35 -2.45
N TYR A 534 -4.79 -11.46 -1.72
CA TYR A 534 -3.66 -12.36 -1.54
C TYR A 534 -4.07 -13.85 -1.57
N ASP A 535 -3.16 -14.75 -1.95
CA ASP A 535 -3.32 -16.20 -1.72
C ASP A 535 -3.00 -16.54 -0.27
N LEU A 536 -4.05 -16.60 0.54
CA LEU A 536 -3.99 -16.91 1.98
C LEU A 536 -3.33 -18.27 2.27
N HIS A 537 -3.43 -19.27 1.38
CA HIS A 537 -2.81 -20.58 1.60
C HIS A 537 -1.29 -20.52 1.37
N SER A 538 -0.86 -19.91 0.27
CA SER A 538 0.55 -19.81 -0.10
C SER A 538 1.33 -18.83 0.79
N ILE A 539 0.70 -17.73 1.25
CA ILE A 539 1.31 -16.83 2.23
C ILE A 539 1.40 -17.51 3.60
N PHE A 540 0.31 -18.09 4.12
CA PHE A 540 0.32 -18.70 5.45
C PHE A 540 1.33 -19.85 5.56
N ASN A 541 1.52 -20.64 4.50
CA ASN A 541 2.50 -21.73 4.48
C ASN A 541 3.89 -21.34 3.98
N LYS A 542 4.06 -20.12 3.42
CA LYS A 542 5.28 -19.68 2.70
C LYS A 542 5.71 -20.73 1.65
N SER A 543 4.78 -21.15 0.79
CA SER A 543 5.02 -22.21 -0.19
C SER A 543 4.14 -22.12 -1.43
N PHE A 544 4.72 -22.39 -2.61
CA PHE A 544 3.99 -22.54 -3.87
C PHE A 544 4.76 -23.46 -4.82
N ASP A 545 4.17 -24.60 -5.22
CA ASP A 545 4.74 -25.50 -6.24
C ASP A 545 3.99 -25.46 -7.59
N GLY A 546 2.89 -24.69 -7.66
CA GLY A 546 2.05 -24.56 -8.85
C GLY A 546 1.24 -25.80 -9.22
N ARG A 547 1.20 -26.86 -8.38
CA ARG A 547 0.44 -28.09 -8.64
C ARG A 547 -0.97 -28.06 -8.09
N ILE A 548 -1.15 -27.51 -6.89
CA ILE A 548 -2.46 -27.38 -6.22
C ILE A 548 -2.55 -25.97 -5.63
N THR A 549 -3.69 -25.31 -5.81
CA THR A 549 -4.05 -24.06 -5.11
C THR A 549 -5.49 -24.15 -4.60
N HIS A 550 -5.80 -23.39 -3.56
CA HIS A 550 -7.11 -23.40 -2.91
C HIS A 550 -7.78 -22.03 -2.92
N ASP A 551 -9.09 -22.01 -3.07
CA ASP A 551 -9.95 -20.85 -2.84
C ASP A 551 -10.30 -20.78 -1.34
N VAL A 552 -9.37 -20.28 -0.53
CA VAL A 552 -9.50 -20.22 0.94
C VAL A 552 -10.68 -19.34 1.37
N GLN A 553 -10.91 -18.24 0.66
CA GLN A 553 -12.05 -17.35 0.92
C GLN A 553 -13.37 -18.09 0.65
N GLY A 554 -13.45 -18.86 -0.44
CA GLY A 554 -14.56 -19.76 -0.71
C GLY A 554 -14.75 -20.82 0.37
N LEU A 555 -13.68 -21.49 0.81
CA LEU A 555 -13.72 -22.50 1.88
C LEU A 555 -14.32 -21.94 3.19
N SER A 556 -13.83 -20.78 3.65
CA SER A 556 -14.37 -20.11 4.85
C SER A 556 -15.85 -19.70 4.71
N LYS A 557 -16.30 -19.47 3.46
CA LYS A 557 -17.69 -19.13 3.10
C LYS A 557 -18.52 -20.38 2.72
N GLY A 558 -18.08 -21.57 3.12
CA GLY A 558 -18.84 -22.84 3.03
C GLY A 558 -18.72 -23.61 1.71
N LYS A 559 -17.85 -23.18 0.80
CA LYS A 559 -17.58 -23.89 -0.46
C LYS A 559 -16.88 -25.23 -0.17
N ASN A 560 -17.30 -26.33 -0.82
CA ASN A 560 -16.68 -27.64 -0.57
C ASN A 560 -15.28 -27.74 -1.17
N VAL A 561 -14.41 -28.54 -0.54
CA VAL A 561 -12.98 -28.66 -0.88
C VAL A 561 -12.74 -29.00 -2.35
N PHE A 562 -13.50 -29.92 -2.95
CA PHE A 562 -13.32 -30.30 -4.35
C PHE A 562 -13.59 -29.13 -5.30
N SER A 563 -14.65 -28.36 -5.06
CA SER A 563 -14.99 -27.16 -5.86
C SER A 563 -14.06 -25.97 -5.60
N ALA A 564 -13.37 -25.95 -4.45
CA ALA A 564 -12.41 -24.91 -4.05
C ALA A 564 -10.95 -25.26 -4.39
N THR A 565 -10.67 -26.42 -5.00
CA THR A 565 -9.31 -26.89 -5.30
C THR A 565 -9.02 -26.84 -6.81
N TYR A 566 -7.87 -26.28 -7.18
CA TYR A 566 -7.50 -26.03 -8.57
C TYR A 566 -6.11 -26.60 -8.87
N PHE A 567 -5.99 -27.30 -10.01
CA PHE A 567 -4.81 -28.10 -10.36
C PHE A 567 -3.96 -27.48 -11.47
N GLY A 568 -2.63 -27.48 -11.27
CA GLY A 568 -1.63 -26.90 -12.17
C GLY A 568 -1.67 -25.37 -12.26
N LEU A 569 -0.69 -24.78 -12.94
CA LEU A 569 -0.62 -23.32 -13.15
C LEU A 569 -1.85 -22.76 -13.89
N LYS A 570 -2.46 -23.53 -14.79
CA LYS A 570 -3.75 -23.18 -15.42
C LYS A 570 -4.90 -23.17 -14.42
N GLY A 571 -4.87 -24.06 -13.43
CA GLY A 571 -5.77 -24.05 -12.27
C GLY A 571 -5.55 -22.82 -11.40
N ALA A 572 -4.30 -22.50 -11.05
CA ALA A 572 -3.95 -21.30 -10.28
C ALA A 572 -4.45 -20.01 -10.96
N LYS A 573 -4.15 -19.82 -12.26
CA LYS A 573 -4.69 -18.69 -13.05
C LYS A 573 -6.23 -18.64 -13.02
N LYS A 574 -6.91 -19.78 -13.12
CA LYS A 574 -8.39 -19.86 -13.03
C LYS A 574 -8.92 -19.53 -11.63
N ASN A 575 -8.24 -19.97 -10.58
CA ASN A 575 -8.57 -19.70 -9.18
C ASN A 575 -8.52 -18.20 -8.89
N TYR A 576 -7.34 -17.60 -9.08
CA TYR A 576 -7.10 -16.20 -8.78
C TYR A 576 -7.94 -15.27 -9.66
N ARG A 577 -8.13 -15.59 -10.95
CA ARG A 577 -9.04 -14.83 -11.83
C ARG A 577 -10.46 -14.83 -11.28
N GLY A 578 -10.94 -15.98 -10.78
CA GLY A 578 -12.27 -16.10 -10.18
C GLY A 578 -12.41 -15.24 -8.92
N GLN A 579 -11.43 -15.30 -8.00
CA GLN A 579 -11.45 -14.49 -6.78
C GLN A 579 -11.41 -12.98 -7.09
N LEU A 580 -10.51 -12.52 -7.97
CA LEU A 580 -10.42 -11.10 -8.36
C LEU A 580 -11.63 -10.62 -9.16
N SER A 581 -12.28 -11.50 -9.94
CA SER A 581 -13.57 -11.20 -10.58
C SER A 581 -14.67 -10.99 -9.54
N ASN A 582 -14.70 -11.78 -8.47
CA ASN A 582 -15.63 -11.59 -7.35
C ASN A 582 -15.36 -10.27 -6.63
N VAL A 583 -14.10 -9.94 -6.31
CA VAL A 583 -13.70 -8.67 -5.68
C VAL A 583 -14.19 -7.47 -6.51
N LEU A 584 -13.95 -7.49 -7.83
CA LEU A 584 -14.41 -6.47 -8.77
C LEU A 584 -15.94 -6.36 -8.82
N ASN A 585 -16.66 -7.47 -8.98
CA ASN A 585 -18.11 -7.47 -9.12
C ASN A 585 -18.82 -7.08 -7.82
N ILE A 586 -18.26 -7.44 -6.66
CA ILE A 586 -18.75 -6.99 -5.34
C ILE A 586 -18.48 -5.49 -5.16
N GLY A 587 -17.31 -4.98 -5.57
CA GLY A 587 -17.03 -3.54 -5.61
C GLY A 587 -18.03 -2.76 -6.45
N LEU A 588 -18.25 -3.16 -7.70
CA LEU A 588 -19.21 -2.53 -8.61
C LEU A 588 -20.66 -2.55 -8.09
N LYS A 589 -21.02 -3.59 -7.33
CA LYS A 589 -22.35 -3.72 -6.70
C LYS A 589 -22.49 -2.84 -5.45
N ASN A 590 -21.48 -2.83 -4.58
CA ASN A 590 -21.58 -2.27 -3.23
C ASN A 590 -21.08 -0.82 -3.14
N VAL A 591 -20.07 -0.44 -3.93
CA VAL A 591 -19.46 0.92 -3.97
C VAL A 591 -19.90 1.68 -5.23
N GLY A 592 -20.61 1.01 -6.15
CA GLY A 592 -21.12 1.59 -7.39
C GLY A 592 -20.13 1.51 -8.56
N THR A 593 -20.48 2.15 -9.68
CA THR A 593 -19.70 2.06 -10.93
C THR A 593 -18.51 3.03 -10.90
N LYS A 594 -17.52 2.72 -10.06
CA LYS A 594 -16.31 3.53 -9.80
C LYS A 594 -15.03 2.79 -10.23
N PRO A 595 -13.89 3.47 -10.42
CA PRO A 595 -12.63 2.81 -10.74
C PRO A 595 -12.25 1.79 -9.64
N CYS A 596 -11.66 0.67 -10.06
CA CYS A 596 -11.17 -0.38 -9.18
C CYS A 596 -9.67 -0.57 -9.40
N LEU A 597 -8.90 -0.43 -8.32
CA LEU A 597 -7.45 -0.60 -8.29
C LEU A 597 -7.08 -1.54 -7.15
N ILE A 598 -6.32 -2.60 -7.44
CA ILE A 598 -5.83 -3.50 -6.38
C ILE A 598 -4.67 -2.81 -5.66
N GLY A 599 -4.95 -2.27 -4.46
CA GLY A 599 -4.00 -1.46 -3.67
C GLY A 599 -2.76 -2.25 -3.26
N GLU A 600 -2.97 -3.51 -2.88
CA GLU A 600 -1.92 -4.49 -2.68
C GLU A 600 -2.26 -5.85 -3.28
N CYS A 601 -1.27 -6.40 -3.96
CA CYS A 601 -1.17 -7.81 -4.29
C CYS A 601 0.30 -8.18 -4.46
N GLY A 602 0.71 -9.35 -3.97
CA GLY A 602 2.10 -9.79 -4.02
C GLY A 602 2.29 -11.25 -3.66
N ILE A 603 3.54 -11.70 -3.69
CA ILE A 603 3.95 -13.04 -3.26
C ILE A 603 5.15 -12.93 -2.30
N PRO A 604 5.27 -13.81 -1.28
CA PRO A 604 6.47 -13.83 -0.47
C PRO A 604 7.66 -14.30 -1.32
N MET A 605 8.79 -13.61 -1.21
CA MET A 605 10.05 -13.98 -1.85
C MET A 605 10.74 -15.11 -1.08
N ASP A 606 10.45 -15.28 0.21
CA ASP A 606 10.99 -16.33 1.06
C ASP A 606 10.28 -17.70 0.95
N ILE A 607 9.35 -17.87 0.00
CA ILE A 607 8.65 -19.15 -0.23
C ILE A 607 9.61 -20.32 -0.47
N ASN A 608 9.09 -21.54 -0.26
CA ASN A 608 9.78 -22.80 -0.57
C ASN A 608 11.13 -22.90 0.15
N GLN A 609 11.15 -22.52 1.43
CA GLN A 609 12.34 -22.58 2.31
C GLN A 609 13.52 -21.72 1.82
N ARG A 610 13.24 -20.53 1.24
CA ARG A 610 14.25 -19.57 0.76
C ARG A 610 15.25 -20.10 -0.27
N GLN A 611 14.98 -21.24 -0.92
CA GLN A 611 15.93 -21.89 -1.83
C GLN A 611 16.40 -20.99 -2.99
N ALA A 612 15.53 -20.12 -3.51
CA ALA A 612 15.87 -19.14 -4.54
C ALA A 612 16.98 -18.15 -4.13
N PHE A 613 17.15 -17.88 -2.83
CA PHE A 613 18.19 -16.97 -2.33
C PHE A 613 19.57 -17.63 -2.33
N LEU A 614 19.62 -18.97 -2.37
CA LEU A 614 20.84 -19.77 -2.45
C LEU A 614 21.22 -20.10 -3.91
N SER A 615 20.23 -20.33 -4.77
CA SER A 615 20.42 -20.73 -6.17
C SER A 615 20.40 -19.58 -7.18
N GLY A 616 19.75 -18.46 -6.86
CA GLY A 616 19.34 -17.44 -7.83
C GLY A 616 18.18 -17.87 -8.73
N ASP A 617 17.60 -19.06 -8.51
CA ASP A 617 16.49 -19.58 -9.32
C ASP A 617 15.12 -19.17 -8.73
N TYR A 618 14.58 -18.07 -9.25
CA TYR A 618 13.24 -17.56 -8.94
C TYR A 618 12.13 -18.16 -9.83
N GLN A 619 12.36 -19.27 -10.53
CA GLN A 619 11.37 -19.85 -11.47
C GLN A 619 10.02 -20.21 -10.83
N TYR A 620 9.96 -20.53 -9.53
CA TYR A 620 8.69 -20.72 -8.82
C TYR A 620 7.97 -19.39 -8.56
N HIS A 621 8.71 -18.36 -8.17
CA HIS A 621 8.22 -17.01 -7.95
C HIS A 621 7.70 -16.39 -9.23
N SER A 622 8.44 -16.47 -10.34
CA SER A 622 7.97 -15.96 -11.64
C SER A 622 6.68 -16.67 -12.07
N LYS A 623 6.54 -17.98 -11.84
CA LYS A 623 5.29 -18.74 -12.14
C LYS A 623 4.12 -18.39 -11.23
N PHE A 624 4.38 -18.10 -9.95
CA PHE A 624 3.35 -17.68 -8.99
C PHE A 624 2.88 -16.25 -9.27
N LEU A 625 3.83 -15.31 -9.40
CA LEU A 625 3.56 -13.92 -9.70
C LEU A 625 2.94 -13.75 -11.09
N ASP A 626 3.30 -14.57 -12.07
CA ASP A 626 2.58 -14.63 -13.35
C ASP A 626 1.13 -15.10 -13.20
N ALA A 627 0.85 -16.09 -12.36
CA ALA A 627 -0.51 -16.53 -12.10
C ALA A 627 -1.36 -15.44 -11.43
N VAL A 628 -0.75 -14.66 -10.53
CA VAL A 628 -1.34 -13.51 -9.84
C VAL A 628 -1.57 -12.33 -10.79
N ILE A 629 -0.53 -11.87 -11.50
CA ILE A 629 -0.66 -10.73 -12.43
C ILE A 629 -1.64 -11.07 -13.56
N SER A 630 -1.56 -12.25 -14.16
CA SER A 630 -2.52 -12.68 -15.21
C SER A 630 -3.99 -12.62 -14.75
N ALA A 631 -4.25 -12.81 -13.45
CA ALA A 631 -5.59 -12.75 -12.89
C ALA A 631 -6.09 -11.30 -12.72
N MET A 632 -5.21 -10.33 -12.46
CA MET A 632 -5.53 -8.90 -12.49
C MET A 632 -5.71 -8.41 -13.95
N GLU A 633 -4.76 -8.75 -14.83
CA GLU A 633 -4.78 -8.40 -16.25
C GLU A 633 -6.06 -8.87 -16.95
N SER A 634 -6.43 -10.13 -16.74
CA SER A 634 -7.59 -10.73 -17.42
C SER A 634 -8.95 -10.32 -16.82
N ASN A 635 -8.96 -9.61 -15.68
CA ASN A 635 -10.12 -8.89 -15.15
C ASN A 635 -10.09 -7.37 -15.43
N LEU A 636 -9.06 -6.89 -16.17
CA LEU A 636 -8.86 -5.49 -16.55
C LEU A 636 -8.79 -4.55 -15.34
N LEU A 637 -8.08 -5.00 -14.30
CA LEU A 637 -7.83 -4.26 -13.08
C LEU A 637 -6.54 -3.44 -13.18
N SER A 638 -6.57 -2.22 -12.65
CA SER A 638 -5.34 -1.49 -12.29
C SER A 638 -4.78 -2.06 -10.98
N PHE A 639 -3.47 -1.96 -10.74
CA PHE A 639 -2.86 -2.53 -9.52
C PHE A 639 -1.53 -1.90 -9.12
N THR A 640 -1.25 -1.96 -7.81
CA THR A 640 0.06 -1.66 -7.20
C THR A 640 0.59 -2.92 -6.49
N LEU A 641 1.72 -3.45 -6.95
CA LEU A 641 2.32 -4.66 -6.36
C LEU A 641 2.90 -4.38 -4.97
N TRP A 642 2.74 -5.32 -4.04
CA TRP A 642 3.46 -5.33 -2.76
C TRP A 642 4.78 -6.10 -2.92
N ASN A 643 5.96 -5.48 -2.88
CA ASN A 643 6.26 -4.04 -2.83
C ASN A 643 7.58 -3.70 -3.58
N TYR A 644 8.01 -2.44 -3.59
CA TYR A 644 9.38 -2.03 -4.00
C TYR A 644 10.18 -1.42 -2.83
N ASN A 645 10.73 -2.25 -1.95
CA ASN A 645 11.54 -1.87 -0.79
C ASN A 645 13.02 -1.77 -1.16
N THR A 646 13.55 -0.56 -1.06
CA THR A 646 14.92 -0.18 -1.44
C THR A 646 16.00 -0.72 -0.50
N THR A 647 15.62 -1.06 0.74
CA THR A 647 16.52 -1.61 1.77
C THR A 647 16.22 -3.08 2.08
N ASN A 648 15.62 -3.82 1.14
CA ASN A 648 15.36 -5.26 1.32
C ASN A 648 16.67 -6.05 1.26
N ASP A 649 16.91 -6.93 2.24
CA ASP A 649 18.01 -7.91 2.26
C ASP A 649 17.46 -9.35 2.20
N ASN A 650 18.28 -10.38 1.98
CA ASN A 650 17.80 -11.79 1.93
C ASN A 650 17.79 -12.51 3.30
N THR A 651 18.08 -11.79 4.38
CA THR A 651 18.20 -12.28 5.77
C THR A 651 16.95 -11.95 6.56
N HIS A 652 16.63 -10.67 6.64
CA HIS A 652 15.52 -10.02 7.34
C HIS A 652 14.40 -9.58 6.39
N GLY A 653 14.62 -9.64 5.07
CA GLY A 653 13.62 -9.30 4.06
C GLY A 653 13.33 -7.81 4.03
N ASP A 654 12.08 -7.44 4.23
CA ASP A 654 11.59 -6.06 4.33
C ASP A 654 12.05 -5.32 5.62
N HIS A 655 12.84 -5.97 6.49
CA HIS A 655 13.21 -5.58 7.87
C HIS A 655 12.03 -5.49 8.85
N TRP A 656 10.80 -5.53 8.36
CA TRP A 656 9.56 -5.45 9.12
C TRP A 656 8.94 -6.84 9.35
N ASN A 657 8.76 -7.21 10.63
CA ASN A 657 8.13 -8.44 11.14
C ASN A 657 8.55 -9.81 10.55
N GLY A 658 9.65 -9.86 9.78
CA GLY A 658 10.07 -11.05 9.04
C GLY A 658 9.37 -11.24 7.69
N GLU A 659 8.73 -10.20 7.17
CA GLU A 659 8.24 -10.15 5.80
C GLU A 659 9.38 -10.03 4.79
N ASP A 660 9.11 -10.50 3.58
CA ASP A 660 10.01 -10.42 2.44
C ASP A 660 9.16 -10.57 1.19
N PHE A 661 8.56 -9.47 0.72
CA PHE A 661 7.67 -9.44 -0.45
C PHE A 661 8.27 -8.69 -1.64
N SER A 662 9.35 -7.93 -1.45
CA SER A 662 9.74 -6.96 -2.45
C SER A 662 10.18 -7.56 -3.79
N ILE A 663 9.77 -6.95 -4.91
CA ILE A 663 10.34 -7.26 -6.24
C ILE A 663 11.79 -6.74 -6.42
N PHE A 664 12.44 -6.28 -5.35
CA PHE A 664 13.82 -5.82 -5.32
C PHE A 664 14.58 -6.34 -4.08
N SER A 665 15.87 -6.65 -4.22
CA SER A 665 16.83 -6.95 -3.17
C SER A 665 18.24 -6.88 -3.76
N LEU A 666 19.12 -6.05 -3.20
CA LEU A 666 20.51 -5.96 -3.69
C LEU A 666 21.36 -7.19 -3.33
N ASP A 667 20.91 -7.98 -2.36
CA ASP A 667 21.55 -9.24 -1.95
C ASP A 667 21.10 -10.44 -2.81
N SER A 668 20.14 -10.28 -3.72
CA SER A 668 19.75 -11.34 -4.66
C SER A 668 20.94 -11.76 -5.53
N PRO A 669 21.27 -13.06 -5.59
CA PRO A 669 22.23 -13.55 -6.57
C PRO A 669 21.79 -13.15 -7.97
N LEU A 670 22.70 -12.56 -8.76
CA LEU A 670 22.46 -12.37 -10.18
C LEU A 670 22.10 -13.74 -10.79
N PRO A 671 21.07 -13.83 -11.64
CA PRO A 671 20.61 -15.11 -12.16
C PRO A 671 21.76 -15.81 -12.88
N SER A 672 22.12 -17.00 -12.40
CA SER A 672 23.10 -17.85 -13.08
C SER A 672 22.63 -18.07 -14.51
N PRO A 673 23.50 -17.97 -15.53
CA PRO A 673 23.10 -18.10 -16.93
C PRO A 673 22.47 -19.48 -17.13
N SER A 674 21.15 -19.50 -17.32
CA SER A 674 20.39 -20.75 -17.28
C SER A 674 20.82 -21.65 -18.42
N ALA A 675 21.11 -22.92 -18.09
CA ALA A 675 21.59 -23.88 -19.07
C ALA A 675 20.47 -24.21 -20.07
N SER A 676 20.44 -23.50 -21.19
CA SER A 676 19.59 -23.78 -22.36
C SER A 676 20.09 -25.02 -23.12
N GLY A 677 20.27 -26.12 -22.39
CA GLY A 677 20.91 -27.37 -22.84
C GLY A 677 20.03 -28.20 -23.77
N ARG A 678 19.76 -27.70 -24.98
CA ARG A 678 19.41 -28.56 -26.11
C ARG A 678 20.71 -28.96 -26.83
N GLY A 679 21.10 -30.22 -26.66
CA GLY A 679 22.43 -30.67 -27.05
C GLY A 679 22.64 -30.84 -28.56
N SER A 680 23.79 -30.39 -29.05
CA SER A 680 24.55 -30.99 -30.16
C SER A 680 26.03 -30.59 -29.99
N PRO A 681 27.00 -31.42 -30.42
CA PRO A 681 28.40 -31.28 -30.01
C PRO A 681 29.18 -30.20 -30.78
N ALA A 682 30.30 -29.82 -30.19
CA ALA A 682 31.17 -28.70 -30.55
C ALA A 682 31.66 -28.64 -32.01
N LEU A 683 31.76 -27.41 -32.52
CA LEU A 683 32.93 -26.93 -33.25
C LEU A 683 33.44 -25.64 -32.60
N ASP A 684 34.75 -25.42 -32.66
CA ASP A 684 35.47 -24.33 -31.98
C ASP A 684 35.61 -23.09 -32.90
N GLY A 685 35.65 -21.87 -32.33
CA GLY A 685 35.67 -20.64 -33.15
C GLY A 685 35.30 -19.34 -32.44
N GLN A 686 36.20 -18.84 -31.58
CA GLN A 686 36.40 -17.42 -31.23
C GLN A 686 35.22 -16.41 -31.38
N HIS A 687 34.46 -16.16 -30.31
CA HIS A 687 33.95 -14.81 -30.02
C HIS A 687 33.91 -14.57 -28.50
N ARG A 688 34.76 -13.68 -27.99
CA ARG A 688 34.81 -13.34 -26.55
C ARG A 688 33.83 -12.22 -26.23
N SER A 689 32.70 -12.55 -25.62
CA SER A 689 31.81 -11.55 -24.99
C SER A 689 32.45 -10.98 -23.73
N ALA A 690 32.39 -9.66 -23.53
CA ALA A 690 33.08 -8.92 -22.46
C ALA A 690 32.43 -9.07 -21.06
N ARG A 691 31.83 -10.23 -20.75
CA ARG A 691 31.02 -10.49 -19.54
C ARG A 691 31.85 -10.96 -18.33
N HIS A 692 33.11 -10.52 -18.22
CA HIS A 692 34.11 -11.11 -17.30
C HIS A 692 35.01 -10.11 -16.54
N GLN A 693 34.73 -8.81 -16.61
CA GLN A 693 35.48 -7.78 -15.88
C GLN A 693 34.56 -6.75 -15.21
N ALA A 694 33.66 -7.24 -14.35
CA ALA A 694 32.95 -6.39 -13.38
C ALA A 694 33.57 -6.60 -11.99
N PRO A 695 34.22 -5.60 -11.37
CA PRO A 695 34.70 -5.73 -10.00
C PRO A 695 33.52 -5.81 -9.01
N ASN A 696 33.71 -6.50 -7.88
CA ASN A 696 32.65 -6.72 -6.87
C ASN A 696 32.12 -5.39 -6.27
N PHE A 697 31.10 -4.82 -6.91
CA PHE A 697 30.59 -3.48 -6.62
C PHE A 697 30.00 -3.36 -5.21
N ALA A 698 29.46 -4.45 -4.66
CA ALA A 698 29.02 -4.54 -3.27
C ALA A 698 30.13 -4.20 -2.25
N ARG A 699 31.41 -4.46 -2.59
CA ARG A 699 32.55 -4.04 -1.75
C ARG A 699 32.74 -2.53 -1.80
N GLU A 700 32.57 -1.90 -2.96
CA GLU A 700 32.83 -0.46 -3.15
C GLU A 700 31.66 0.39 -2.64
N VAL A 701 30.41 -0.07 -2.74
CA VAL A 701 29.24 0.55 -2.09
C VAL A 701 29.38 0.50 -0.57
N ARG A 702 29.76 -0.65 0.02
CA ARG A 702 30.07 -0.74 1.46
C ARG A 702 31.23 0.17 1.87
N LYS A 703 32.24 0.33 1.01
CA LYS A 703 33.34 1.28 1.21
C LYS A 703 32.88 2.74 1.22
N ARG A 704 31.96 3.12 0.32
CA ARG A 704 31.38 4.48 0.28
C ARG A 704 30.49 4.76 1.48
N ALA A 705 29.69 3.79 1.93
CA ALA A 705 28.92 3.89 3.18
C ALA A 705 29.81 3.96 4.44
N ALA A 706 30.98 3.31 4.43
CA ALA A 706 32.00 3.47 5.48
C ALA A 706 32.75 4.81 5.40
N ALA A 707 32.88 5.40 4.20
CA ALA A 707 33.53 6.70 4.01
C ALA A 707 32.61 7.88 4.43
N SER A 708 31.30 7.80 4.14
CA SER A 708 30.34 8.82 4.59
C SER A 708 30.14 8.83 6.11
N SER A 709 30.35 7.70 6.79
CA SER A 709 30.39 7.63 8.26
C SER A 709 31.72 8.12 8.87
N ALA A 710 32.83 8.06 8.12
CA ALA A 710 34.11 8.65 8.53
C ALA A 710 34.14 10.19 8.43
N PHE A 711 33.37 10.78 7.49
CA PHE A 711 33.31 12.23 7.29
C PHE A 711 32.68 13.02 8.46
N ALA A 712 32.11 12.35 9.47
CA ALA A 712 31.59 12.97 10.69
C ALA A 712 32.67 13.24 11.76
N GLN A 713 33.92 12.84 11.55
CA GLN A 713 35.02 13.02 12.53
C GLN A 713 36.33 13.47 11.85
N GLY A 714 36.52 14.79 11.67
CA GLY A 714 37.85 15.34 11.34
C GLY A 714 37.91 16.75 10.75
N GLN A 715 38.05 17.78 11.60
CA GLN A 715 38.61 19.09 11.22
C GLN A 715 39.37 19.75 12.40
N VAL A 716 40.67 19.47 12.52
CA VAL A 716 41.74 20.21 13.24
C VAL A 716 43.10 19.54 12.91
N GLU A 717 44.27 20.19 12.92
CA GLU A 717 44.60 21.62 13.02
C GLU A 717 45.16 22.15 11.67
N ALA A 718 46.40 22.67 11.62
CA ALA A 718 47.00 23.30 10.44
C ALA A 718 48.56 23.36 10.48
N SER A 719 49.16 24.04 9.49
CA SER A 719 50.56 24.51 9.36
C SER A 719 51.61 23.56 8.74
N GLY A 720 52.54 24.17 7.99
CA GLY A 720 53.63 23.55 7.23
C GLY A 720 53.95 24.36 5.96
N ASP A 721 55.14 24.96 5.88
CA ASP A 721 55.64 25.78 4.75
C ASP A 721 56.72 25.00 3.98
N ASP A 722 56.84 25.21 2.66
CA ASP A 722 58.06 25.02 1.85
C ASP A 722 57.81 25.41 0.37
N ARG A 723 58.90 25.63 -0.40
CA ARG A 723 58.89 26.30 -1.73
C ARG A 723 59.67 25.55 -2.83
N GLU A 724 59.61 26.11 -4.05
CA GLU A 724 60.50 25.85 -5.22
C GLU A 724 60.22 24.51 -5.97
N ASP A 725 60.25 24.41 -7.31
CA ASP A 725 60.44 25.40 -8.41
C ASP A 725 59.84 24.92 -9.78
N PHE A 726 59.96 25.73 -10.85
CA PHE A 726 59.85 25.50 -12.34
C PHE A 726 59.34 24.13 -12.92
N SER A 727 58.72 23.97 -14.11
CA SER A 727 58.12 24.79 -15.21
C SER A 727 57.58 23.78 -16.30
N ASP A 728 57.15 24.06 -17.55
CA ASP A 728 56.92 25.24 -18.43
C ASP A 728 55.91 24.86 -19.55
N GLY A 729 55.23 25.85 -20.18
CA GLY A 729 54.55 25.76 -21.50
C GLY A 729 53.26 24.91 -21.63
N THR A 730 52.31 25.16 -22.54
CA THR A 730 52.13 26.23 -23.57
C THR A 730 50.64 26.37 -23.93
N GLU A 731 50.22 27.55 -24.39
CA GLU A 731 48.85 27.84 -24.85
C GLU A 731 48.60 27.45 -26.32
N ALA A 732 47.32 27.20 -26.67
CA ALA A 732 46.80 27.31 -28.03
C ALA A 732 45.26 27.50 -28.02
N GLU A 733 44.78 28.69 -28.39
CA GLU A 733 43.37 28.90 -28.77
C GLU A 733 43.15 28.46 -30.23
N ASP A 734 41.91 28.07 -30.59
CA ASP A 734 41.36 28.47 -31.89
C ASP A 734 39.84 28.66 -31.85
N LYS A 735 39.31 29.37 -32.84
CA LYS A 735 38.04 30.12 -32.77
C LYS A 735 36.88 29.39 -33.44
N ARG A 736 35.67 29.68 -32.97
CA ARG A 736 34.43 29.41 -33.70
C ARG A 736 34.00 30.67 -34.44
N SER A 737 33.66 30.56 -35.72
CA SER A 737 32.97 31.60 -36.47
C SER A 737 31.48 31.58 -36.17
N MET A 738 30.91 32.74 -35.85
CA MET A 738 29.52 33.04 -36.19
C MET A 738 29.47 33.36 -37.69
N ASP A 739 28.44 32.86 -38.37
CA ASP A 739 27.71 33.46 -39.50
C ASP A 739 26.67 32.42 -40.00
N ASP A 740 25.54 32.89 -40.54
CA ASP A 740 24.31 32.16 -40.98
C ASP A 740 23.10 32.18 -40.01
N GLU A 741 22.64 33.37 -39.63
CA GLU A 741 21.32 33.61 -39.01
C GLU A 741 20.53 34.68 -39.79
N LEU A 742 20.21 34.42 -41.08
CA LEU A 742 19.52 35.41 -41.92
C LEU A 742 18.79 34.84 -43.16
N ASP A 743 17.99 33.77 -43.01
CA ASP A 743 17.01 33.38 -44.04
C ASP A 743 15.85 32.51 -43.47
N SER A 744 14.78 33.15 -42.96
CA SER A 744 13.41 32.58 -42.81
C SER A 744 12.44 33.55 -42.12
N ILE A 745 11.89 34.49 -42.88
CA ILE A 745 10.68 35.26 -42.49
C ILE A 745 9.71 35.23 -43.68
N MET A 746 8.42 35.01 -43.40
CA MET A 746 7.31 34.77 -44.34
C MET A 746 7.24 33.37 -44.97
N ASP A 747 6.44 32.48 -44.38
CA ASP A 747 5.09 32.23 -44.91
C ASP A 747 4.17 31.68 -43.77
N ASP A 748 3.02 32.32 -43.53
CA ASP A 748 2.15 32.00 -42.39
C ASP A 748 1.04 31.02 -42.79
N SER A 749 1.10 29.78 -42.30
CA SER A 749 0.07 28.75 -42.51
C SER A 749 -0.20 27.94 -41.24
N PRO A 750 -1.41 27.98 -40.66
CA PRO A 750 -1.71 27.37 -39.35
C PRO A 750 -1.86 25.83 -39.38
N PHE A 751 -1.35 25.16 -40.41
CA PHE A 751 -1.50 23.71 -40.62
C PHE A 751 -0.18 22.95 -40.87
N ASP A 752 0.99 23.57 -40.67
CA ASP A 752 2.25 22.85 -40.81
C ASP A 752 2.48 21.80 -39.70
N ARG A 753 3.17 20.71 -40.07
CA ARG A 753 3.27 19.46 -39.28
C ARG A 753 4.55 19.38 -38.43
N SER A 754 5.14 20.51 -38.09
CA SER A 754 6.47 20.65 -37.48
C SER A 754 6.49 20.67 -35.94
N TYR A 755 5.36 20.42 -35.27
CA TYR A 755 5.20 20.46 -33.80
C TYR A 755 5.87 19.32 -33.00
N PHE A 756 7.02 18.81 -33.48
CA PHE A 756 7.92 17.91 -32.75
C PHE A 756 9.38 18.23 -33.08
N SER A 757 9.92 19.31 -32.49
CA SER A 757 11.37 19.43 -32.33
C SER A 757 11.85 18.35 -31.35
N PHE A 758 12.63 17.39 -31.85
CA PHE A 758 13.23 16.36 -31.01
C PHE A 758 14.47 16.91 -30.32
N ASP A 759 14.30 17.53 -29.16
CA ASP A 759 15.40 17.68 -28.22
C ASP A 759 16.01 16.30 -27.96
N HIS A 760 17.35 16.24 -27.94
CA HIS A 760 18.08 15.00 -27.70
C HIS A 760 17.95 14.57 -26.22
N GLU A 761 16.82 13.94 -25.85
CA GLU A 761 16.78 13.07 -24.66
C GLU A 761 17.92 12.04 -24.80
N GLU A 762 18.82 11.98 -23.81
CA GLU A 762 19.90 10.98 -23.79
C GLU A 762 19.32 9.59 -24.00
N SER A 763 19.91 8.81 -24.91
CA SER A 763 19.29 7.61 -25.47
C SER A 763 19.28 6.42 -24.50
N ASN A 764 18.45 6.50 -23.45
CA ASN A 764 18.11 5.40 -22.56
C ASN A 764 17.12 4.45 -23.26
N ASP A 765 17.67 3.76 -24.27
CA ASP A 765 17.06 2.72 -25.09
C ASP A 765 16.66 1.45 -24.31
N GLY A 766 16.93 1.40 -23.00
CA GLY A 766 16.61 0.27 -22.13
C GLY A 766 17.60 -0.88 -22.20
N ARG A 767 18.78 -0.71 -22.82
CA ARG A 767 19.89 -1.68 -22.79
C ARG A 767 20.72 -1.63 -21.51
N ASP A 768 20.53 -0.63 -20.66
CA ASP A 768 21.28 -0.50 -19.42
C ASP A 768 20.91 -1.59 -18.41
N HIS A 769 21.71 -2.67 -18.40
CA HIS A 769 21.59 -3.78 -17.46
C HIS A 769 21.60 -3.34 -15.98
N VAL A 770 22.17 -2.16 -15.65
CA VAL A 770 22.18 -1.61 -14.28
C VAL A 770 20.76 -1.36 -13.76
N ALA A 771 19.80 -1.04 -14.64
CA ALA A 771 18.40 -0.87 -14.26
C ALA A 771 17.79 -2.16 -13.66
N HIS A 772 18.22 -3.34 -14.12
CA HIS A 772 17.66 -4.63 -13.68
C HIS A 772 18.41 -5.29 -12.52
N ILE A 773 19.58 -4.77 -12.11
CA ILE A 773 20.32 -5.27 -10.94
C ILE A 773 19.43 -5.21 -9.69
N GLY A 774 19.39 -6.32 -8.96
CA GLY A 774 18.60 -6.49 -7.74
C GLY A 774 17.12 -6.80 -7.95
N GLY A 775 16.62 -6.89 -9.20
CA GLY A 775 15.22 -7.25 -9.45
C GLY A 775 14.93 -8.73 -9.17
N ARG A 776 13.83 -9.01 -8.46
CA ARG A 776 13.35 -10.37 -8.14
C ARG A 776 12.14 -10.74 -9.00
N ALA A 777 12.15 -11.94 -9.58
CA ALA A 777 11.08 -12.47 -10.46
C ALA A 777 10.68 -11.55 -11.64
N LEU A 778 11.62 -10.75 -12.19
CA LEU A 778 11.32 -9.73 -13.20
C LEU A 778 10.66 -10.28 -14.47
N ASP A 779 10.92 -11.53 -14.84
CA ASP A 779 10.27 -12.20 -15.98
C ASP A 779 8.73 -12.10 -15.91
N ALA A 780 8.19 -12.14 -14.69
CA ALA A 780 6.76 -12.03 -14.44
C ALA A 780 6.30 -10.57 -14.25
N VAL A 781 7.12 -9.73 -13.62
CA VAL A 781 6.83 -8.31 -13.35
C VAL A 781 6.76 -7.50 -14.66
N VAL A 782 7.80 -7.61 -15.49
CA VAL A 782 8.09 -6.71 -16.59
C VAL A 782 7.48 -7.26 -17.89
N ARG A 783 6.18 -7.01 -18.12
CA ARG A 783 5.40 -7.54 -19.25
C ARG A 783 4.70 -6.43 -20.07
N PRO A 784 4.32 -6.67 -21.34
CA PRO A 784 3.60 -5.68 -22.14
C PRO A 784 2.24 -5.33 -21.56
N TYR A 785 1.79 -4.09 -21.77
CA TYR A 785 0.39 -3.73 -21.53
C TYR A 785 -0.07 -2.47 -22.28
N ALA A 786 -1.34 -2.44 -22.66
CA ALA A 786 -1.99 -1.22 -23.14
C ALA A 786 -2.21 -0.25 -21.97
N ALA A 787 -1.40 0.81 -21.89
CA ALA A 787 -1.37 1.74 -20.77
C ALA A 787 -2.41 2.86 -20.92
N LYS A 788 -2.56 3.38 -22.15
CA LYS A 788 -3.59 4.36 -22.53
C LYS A 788 -4.36 3.81 -23.73
N VAL A 789 -5.69 3.74 -23.65
CA VAL A 789 -6.53 3.05 -24.65
C VAL A 789 -7.56 4.02 -25.23
N ALA A 790 -7.52 4.22 -26.55
CA ALA A 790 -8.53 4.95 -27.29
C ALA A 790 -9.80 4.09 -27.49
N GLY A 791 -10.46 3.76 -26.38
CA GLY A 791 -11.60 2.84 -26.30
C GLY A 791 -11.80 2.23 -24.90
N GLU A 792 -12.78 1.35 -24.76
CA GLU A 792 -13.05 0.53 -23.57
C GLU A 792 -12.27 -0.79 -23.66
N PRO A 793 -11.39 -1.14 -22.70
CA PRO A 793 -10.75 -2.46 -22.66
C PRO A 793 -11.79 -3.59 -22.50
N ILE A 794 -11.68 -4.65 -23.31
CA ILE A 794 -12.57 -5.83 -23.25
C ILE A 794 -11.83 -7.16 -23.06
N GLY A 795 -10.49 -7.18 -23.17
CA GLY A 795 -9.70 -8.37 -22.85
C GLY A 795 -8.19 -8.14 -22.94
N CYS A 796 -7.44 -8.74 -22.01
CA CYS A 796 -5.99 -8.70 -21.96
C CYS A 796 -5.47 -10.10 -21.58
N GLU A 797 -4.49 -10.60 -22.34
CA GLU A 797 -3.85 -11.90 -22.11
C GLU A 797 -2.35 -11.81 -22.43
N PHE A 798 -1.54 -12.44 -21.57
CA PHE A 798 -0.10 -12.61 -21.76
C PHE A 798 0.28 -14.06 -21.50
N ASP A 799 0.84 -14.74 -22.51
CA ASP A 799 1.44 -16.06 -22.35
C ASP A 799 2.92 -15.92 -21.99
N PHE A 800 3.19 -16.04 -20.68
CA PHE A 800 4.51 -16.09 -20.07
C PHE A 800 5.48 -17.12 -20.70
N THR A 801 4.98 -18.14 -21.41
CA THR A 801 5.82 -19.18 -22.04
C THR A 801 6.27 -18.81 -23.45
N THR A 802 5.43 -18.10 -24.22
CA THR A 802 5.70 -17.72 -25.62
C THR A 802 6.01 -16.24 -25.78
N LEU A 803 5.89 -15.45 -24.69
CA LEU A 803 5.94 -13.99 -24.68
C LEU A 803 4.94 -13.37 -25.67
N GLN A 804 3.83 -14.06 -25.95
CA GLN A 804 2.75 -13.51 -26.76
C GLN A 804 1.83 -12.64 -25.89
N TYR A 805 1.72 -11.37 -26.26
CA TYR A 805 0.69 -10.46 -25.74
C TYR A 805 -0.50 -10.42 -26.69
N THR A 806 -1.72 -10.35 -26.15
CA THR A 806 -2.94 -10.09 -26.92
C THR A 806 -3.86 -9.17 -26.13
N PHE A 807 -4.27 -8.07 -26.76
CA PHE A 807 -5.16 -7.08 -26.19
C PHE A 807 -6.35 -6.82 -27.12
N ARG A 808 -7.50 -6.54 -26.52
CA ARG A 808 -8.76 -6.21 -27.20
C ARG A 808 -9.44 -5.07 -26.47
N PHE A 809 -9.93 -4.12 -27.24
CA PHE A 809 -10.77 -3.01 -26.79
C PHE A 809 -11.93 -2.82 -27.77
N SER A 810 -12.94 -2.06 -27.38
CA SER A 810 -13.96 -1.55 -28.30
C SER A 810 -13.97 -0.04 -28.29
N ASN A 811 -14.45 0.58 -29.37
CA ASN A 811 -14.81 1.99 -29.34
C ASN A 811 -15.88 2.24 -28.27
N TYR A 812 -15.91 3.48 -27.77
CA TYR A 812 -16.93 3.91 -26.82
C TYR A 812 -18.33 3.75 -27.44
N VAL A 813 -19.25 3.11 -26.70
CA VAL A 813 -20.65 2.93 -27.13
C VAL A 813 -21.44 4.25 -26.97
N GLN A 814 -21.04 5.06 -26.01
CA GLN A 814 -21.46 6.45 -25.81
C GLN A 814 -20.18 7.28 -25.69
N THR A 815 -20.06 8.38 -26.42
CA THR A 815 -18.87 9.24 -26.37
C THR A 815 -18.65 9.73 -24.92
N PRO A 816 -17.45 9.53 -24.32
CA PRO A 816 -17.18 10.03 -22.98
C PRO A 816 -17.28 11.56 -23.00
N VAL A 817 -18.15 12.12 -22.15
CA VAL A 817 -18.30 13.58 -22.04
C VAL A 817 -16.95 14.17 -21.61
N PRO A 818 -16.33 15.08 -22.38
CA PRO A 818 -15.06 15.68 -21.97
C PRO A 818 -15.29 16.49 -20.70
N ILE A 819 -14.54 16.19 -19.64
CA ILE A 819 -14.73 16.81 -18.32
C ILE A 819 -14.09 18.20 -18.32
N VAL A 820 -14.81 19.16 -18.89
CA VAL A 820 -14.42 20.57 -18.98
C VAL A 820 -14.76 21.29 -17.67
N HIS A 821 -13.89 21.15 -16.65
CA HIS A 821 -13.98 21.95 -15.42
C HIS A 821 -13.55 23.41 -15.67
N VAL A 822 -14.44 24.20 -16.27
CA VAL A 822 -14.28 25.66 -16.38
C VAL A 822 -14.96 26.32 -15.18
N SER A 823 -14.24 26.37 -14.05
CA SER A 823 -14.57 27.30 -12.96
C SER A 823 -14.12 28.71 -13.38
N THR A 824 -15.06 29.52 -13.87
CA THR A 824 -14.79 30.95 -14.10
C THR A 824 -14.75 31.71 -12.76
N PRO A 825 -13.96 32.78 -12.63
CA PRO A 825 -13.97 33.61 -11.41
C PRO A 825 -15.31 34.32 -11.14
N GLU A 826 -16.19 34.42 -12.14
CA GLU A 826 -17.40 35.23 -12.07
C GLU A 826 -18.50 34.60 -11.21
N GLU A 827 -18.61 33.28 -11.16
CA GLU A 827 -19.66 32.59 -10.38
C GLU A 827 -19.43 32.72 -8.86
N LEU A 828 -18.17 32.71 -8.41
CA LEU A 828 -17.79 33.00 -7.03
C LEU A 828 -18.16 34.43 -6.59
N SER A 829 -18.25 35.38 -7.52
CA SER A 829 -18.59 36.77 -7.20
C SER A 829 -20.08 37.02 -6.95
N ARG A 830 -20.97 36.14 -7.45
CA ARG A 830 -22.44 36.33 -7.39
C ARG A 830 -23.10 35.72 -6.14
N GLY A 831 -22.38 34.88 -5.39
CA GLY A 831 -22.91 34.17 -4.23
C GLY A 831 -23.13 35.00 -2.95
N PHE A 832 -22.68 36.26 -2.91
CA PHE A 832 -22.63 37.08 -1.68
C PHE A 832 -23.46 38.39 -1.71
N ALA A 833 -24.35 38.58 -2.68
CA ALA A 833 -24.96 39.88 -2.95
C ALA A 833 -26.49 39.93 -3.24
N SER A 834 -27.31 39.06 -2.62
CA SER A 834 -28.72 39.41 -2.33
C SER A 834 -29.37 38.42 -1.36
N ALA A 835 -29.78 38.90 -0.18
CA ALA A 835 -30.66 38.18 0.74
C ALA A 835 -31.95 38.98 0.98
N SER A 836 -33.04 38.58 0.34
CA SER A 836 -34.40 39.07 0.59
C SER A 836 -35.44 38.03 0.12
N SER A 837 -36.58 37.96 0.81
CA SER A 837 -37.74 37.13 0.42
C SER A 837 -38.35 37.63 -0.90
N ASP A 838 -38.99 36.81 -1.75
CA ASP A 838 -40.23 36.08 -1.47
C ASP A 838 -40.64 35.12 -2.62
N ALA A 839 -41.76 34.43 -2.41
CA ALA A 839 -42.62 33.75 -3.40
C ALA A 839 -42.25 32.33 -3.93
N LEU A 840 -43.32 31.60 -4.23
CA LEU A 840 -43.39 30.21 -4.72
C LEU A 840 -44.04 30.17 -6.12
N VAL A 841 -44.19 28.95 -6.67
CA VAL A 841 -45.17 28.52 -7.71
C VAL A 841 -44.67 28.52 -9.17
N ALA A 842 -45.28 27.61 -9.95
CA ALA A 842 -45.25 27.43 -11.40
C ALA A 842 -44.09 26.61 -12.00
N VAL A 843 -44.32 25.29 -12.09
CA VAL A 843 -43.84 24.47 -13.21
C VAL A 843 -44.86 24.62 -14.34
N GLU A 844 -44.45 25.02 -15.55
CA GLU A 844 -45.19 24.66 -16.77
C GLU A 844 -44.28 24.62 -17.99
N SER A 845 -44.77 24.03 -19.08
CA SER A 845 -44.00 23.55 -20.22
C SER A 845 -43.59 24.62 -21.23
N LEU A 846 -42.45 24.39 -21.91
CA LEU A 846 -42.22 24.88 -23.27
C LEU A 846 -41.62 23.76 -24.13
N ASP A 847 -42.47 23.16 -24.97
CA ASP A 847 -42.11 22.16 -25.98
C ASP A 847 -41.59 22.86 -27.25
N THR A 848 -40.33 22.63 -27.61
CA THR A 848 -39.75 23.12 -28.88
C THR A 848 -38.96 22.00 -29.56
N LYS A 849 -39.54 21.48 -30.64
CA LYS A 849 -38.88 20.55 -31.56
C LYS A 849 -38.10 21.36 -32.60
N GLU A 850 -36.78 21.36 -32.50
CA GLU A 850 -35.93 21.64 -33.67
C GLU A 850 -35.52 20.32 -34.33
N GLN A 851 -35.42 20.35 -35.66
CA GLN A 851 -35.18 19.16 -36.47
C GLN A 851 -33.67 18.87 -36.50
N VAL A 852 -33.27 17.67 -36.06
CA VAL A 852 -31.93 17.16 -36.33
C VAL A 852 -31.88 16.72 -37.80
N ASP A 853 -31.00 17.35 -38.58
CA ASP A 853 -30.80 17.04 -40.00
C ASP A 853 -29.86 15.83 -40.16
N GLU A 854 -30.42 14.67 -40.52
CA GLU A 854 -29.69 13.41 -40.72
C GLU A 854 -28.87 13.38 -42.05
N SER A 855 -28.12 14.43 -42.39
CA SER A 855 -27.47 14.54 -43.72
C SER A 855 -26.00 15.01 -43.80
N THR A 856 -25.25 15.06 -42.69
CA THR A 856 -23.77 15.26 -42.75
C THR A 856 -22.97 14.04 -42.30
N ALA A 857 -21.96 13.65 -43.08
CA ALA A 857 -21.31 12.35 -43.00
C ALA A 857 -20.13 12.28 -42.01
N TRP A 858 -20.30 11.49 -40.94
CA TRP A 858 -19.24 11.18 -39.96
C TRP A 858 -18.27 10.09 -40.47
N PHE A 859 -17.60 10.36 -41.60
CA PHE A 859 -16.52 9.56 -42.16
C PHE A 859 -15.23 10.41 -42.29
N GLY A 860 -14.68 10.81 -41.15
CA GLY A 860 -13.48 11.65 -41.08
C GLY A 860 -12.98 11.84 -39.65
N HIS A 861 -11.99 12.73 -39.48
CA HIS A 861 -11.56 13.21 -38.16
C HIS A 861 -12.74 13.86 -37.41
N PRO A 862 -12.74 13.85 -36.06
CA PRO A 862 -13.81 14.49 -35.31
C PRO A 862 -13.72 16.03 -35.46
N PRO A 863 -14.79 16.78 -35.16
CA PRO A 863 -14.80 18.23 -35.34
C PRO A 863 -13.70 18.96 -34.58
N GLU A 864 -13.26 20.11 -35.12
CA GLU A 864 -12.36 21.02 -34.42
C GLU A 864 -12.94 21.38 -33.04
N GLY A 865 -12.07 21.38 -32.01
CA GLY A 865 -12.46 21.55 -30.61
C GLY A 865 -12.76 20.25 -29.84
N THR A 866 -12.77 19.08 -30.47
CA THR A 866 -12.94 17.80 -29.75
C THR A 866 -11.61 17.19 -29.26
N SER A 867 -11.49 16.98 -27.95
CA SER A 867 -10.25 16.49 -27.30
C SER A 867 -10.18 14.97 -27.17
N MET A 868 -10.50 14.20 -28.22
CA MET A 868 -10.36 12.74 -28.21
C MET A 868 -9.13 12.27 -29.00
N ALA A 869 -8.30 11.42 -28.40
CA ALA A 869 -7.16 10.80 -29.08
C ALA A 869 -7.48 9.41 -29.65
N PHE A 870 -6.93 9.13 -30.83
CA PHE A 870 -7.17 7.89 -31.60
C PHE A 870 -6.04 6.85 -31.49
N GLU A 871 -4.91 7.23 -30.88
CA GLU A 871 -3.79 6.32 -30.62
C GLU A 871 -3.92 5.65 -29.24
N THR A 872 -3.99 4.32 -29.26
CA THR A 872 -3.76 3.45 -28.09
C THR A 872 -2.26 3.27 -27.90
N GLU A 873 -1.75 3.54 -26.70
CA GLU A 873 -0.33 3.42 -26.31
C GLU A 873 -0.10 2.12 -25.53
N ILE A 874 0.81 1.28 -26.01
CA ILE A 874 1.11 -0.04 -25.45
C ILE A 874 2.59 -0.14 -25.09
N PHE A 875 2.90 -0.38 -23.82
CA PHE A 875 4.26 -0.67 -23.35
C PHE A 875 4.71 -2.05 -23.86
N VAL A 876 5.94 -2.12 -24.38
CA VAL A 876 6.61 -3.35 -24.86
C VAL A 876 8.03 -3.37 -24.26
N PRO A 877 8.30 -4.17 -23.22
CA PRO A 877 9.54 -4.06 -22.45
C PRO A 877 10.80 -4.57 -23.17
N SER A 878 11.88 -3.78 -23.20
CA SER A 878 13.19 -4.22 -23.72
C SER A 878 13.66 -5.54 -23.10
N TYR A 879 13.44 -5.70 -21.79
CA TYR A 879 13.74 -6.91 -21.00
C TYR A 879 13.35 -8.25 -21.66
N HIS A 880 12.23 -8.28 -22.41
CA HIS A 880 11.74 -9.49 -23.12
C HIS A 880 11.85 -9.42 -24.65
N TYR A 881 12.07 -8.23 -25.21
CA TYR A 881 11.81 -7.94 -26.63
C TYR A 881 12.95 -7.17 -27.35
N ASP A 882 14.04 -6.79 -26.68
CA ASP A 882 15.10 -5.96 -27.27
C ASP A 882 15.85 -6.67 -28.43
N ASP A 883 16.30 -7.90 -28.18
CA ASP A 883 16.98 -8.78 -29.14
C ASP A 883 16.01 -9.48 -30.14
N ALA A 884 14.71 -9.27 -30.01
CA ALA A 884 13.69 -9.98 -30.76
C ALA A 884 13.14 -9.16 -31.94
N GLY A 885 13.10 -9.75 -33.13
CA GLY A 885 12.17 -9.29 -34.17
C GLY A 885 10.73 -9.46 -33.68
N LEU A 886 9.87 -8.47 -33.93
CA LEU A 886 8.47 -8.49 -33.48
C LEU A 886 7.51 -8.75 -34.64
N GLU A 887 6.62 -9.73 -34.48
CA GLU A 887 5.40 -9.80 -35.28
C GLU A 887 4.31 -9.06 -34.52
N ILE A 888 3.83 -7.96 -35.10
CA ILE A 888 2.72 -7.16 -34.59
C ILE A 888 1.57 -7.27 -35.59
N LEU A 889 0.42 -7.76 -35.12
CA LEU A 889 -0.80 -7.92 -35.91
C LEU A 889 -1.94 -7.14 -35.27
N VAL A 890 -2.58 -6.30 -36.07
CA VAL A 890 -3.77 -5.50 -35.70
C VAL A 890 -4.99 -5.97 -36.47
N SER A 891 -6.19 -5.65 -35.99
CA SER A 891 -7.47 -5.99 -36.64
C SER A 891 -7.76 -5.15 -37.88
N ASP A 892 -7.35 -3.89 -37.86
CA ASP A 892 -7.68 -2.83 -38.82
C ASP A 892 -6.68 -1.68 -38.65
N GLY A 893 -6.71 -0.67 -39.52
CA GLY A 893 -5.85 0.51 -39.39
C GLY A 893 -4.35 0.23 -39.49
N ASP A 894 -3.56 1.00 -38.74
CA ASP A 894 -2.10 1.07 -38.82
C ASP A 894 -1.42 1.25 -37.45
N TRP A 895 -0.15 0.88 -37.38
CA TRP A 895 0.64 0.93 -36.15
C TRP A 895 2.09 1.32 -36.40
N ARG A 896 2.71 1.89 -35.35
CA ARG A 896 4.13 2.28 -35.31
C ARG A 896 4.75 1.87 -33.99
N TYR A 897 5.86 1.14 -34.03
CA TYR A 897 6.64 0.80 -32.84
C TYR A 897 7.84 1.73 -32.71
N VAL A 898 7.93 2.44 -31.59
CA VAL A 898 9.09 3.29 -31.23
C VAL A 898 9.87 2.57 -30.15
N LYS A 899 11.02 1.97 -30.54
CA LYS A 899 11.77 1.03 -29.70
C LYS A 899 12.39 1.71 -28.48
N GLU A 900 12.88 2.93 -28.67
CA GLU A 900 13.55 3.77 -27.67
C GLU A 900 12.56 4.18 -26.56
N ARG A 901 11.31 4.43 -26.95
CA ARG A 901 10.19 4.67 -26.04
C ARG A 901 9.57 3.39 -25.51
N GLN A 902 10.03 2.21 -25.94
CA GLN A 902 9.45 0.90 -25.60
C GLN A 902 7.92 0.88 -25.81
N THR A 903 7.44 1.55 -26.87
CA THR A 903 6.02 1.88 -27.03
C THR A 903 5.52 1.58 -28.44
N LEU A 904 4.50 0.74 -28.53
CA LEU A 904 3.68 0.53 -29.72
C LEU A 904 2.49 1.50 -29.67
N TYR A 905 2.38 2.37 -30.66
CA TYR A 905 1.20 3.20 -30.89
C TYR A 905 0.33 2.50 -31.95
N TYR A 906 -0.96 2.34 -31.65
CA TYR A 906 -1.94 1.71 -32.53
C TYR A 906 -3.10 2.66 -32.82
N ARG A 907 -3.29 2.98 -34.11
CA ARG A 907 -4.43 3.75 -34.62
C ARG A 907 -5.37 2.78 -35.35
N HIS A 908 -6.54 2.58 -34.77
CA HIS A 908 -7.63 1.82 -35.36
C HIS A 908 -8.33 2.65 -36.45
N GLN A 909 -9.06 2.00 -37.36
CA GLN A 909 -9.68 2.62 -38.53
C GLN A 909 -11.21 2.57 -38.47
N ASN A 910 -11.79 1.49 -37.96
CA ASN A 910 -13.25 1.38 -37.86
C ASN A 910 -13.75 2.15 -36.64
N MET A 911 -14.12 3.42 -36.82
CA MET A 911 -14.57 4.32 -35.74
C MET A 911 -16.02 4.12 -35.27
N GLN A 912 -16.73 3.08 -35.72
CA GLN A 912 -18.13 2.87 -35.33
C GLN A 912 -18.27 2.58 -33.82
N PRO A 913 -19.29 3.13 -33.11
CA PRO A 913 -19.49 2.88 -31.68
C PRO A 913 -19.58 1.39 -31.35
N GLY A 914 -18.85 0.94 -30.33
CA GLY A 914 -18.77 -0.47 -29.94
C GLY A 914 -18.04 -1.40 -30.94
N ALA A 915 -17.47 -0.89 -32.05
CA ALA A 915 -16.61 -1.70 -32.91
C ALA A 915 -15.42 -2.25 -32.11
N VAL A 916 -15.04 -3.49 -32.40
CA VAL A 916 -14.05 -4.25 -31.59
C VAL A 916 -12.74 -4.38 -32.33
N HIS A 917 -11.67 -3.94 -31.66
CA HIS A 917 -10.31 -3.96 -32.16
C HIS A 917 -9.47 -4.99 -31.41
N SER A 918 -8.41 -5.50 -32.05
CA SER A 918 -7.46 -6.42 -31.43
C SER A 918 -6.05 -6.17 -31.89
N VAL A 919 -5.09 -6.32 -30.98
CA VAL A 919 -3.65 -6.32 -31.27
C VAL A 919 -2.99 -7.54 -30.64
N ARG A 920 -2.06 -8.15 -31.38
CA ARG A 920 -1.19 -9.24 -30.93
C ARG A 920 0.26 -8.83 -31.16
N ILE A 921 1.11 -9.09 -30.17
CA ILE A 921 2.55 -8.89 -30.24
C ILE A 921 3.20 -10.23 -29.87
N LYS A 922 4.15 -10.72 -30.66
CA LYS A 922 4.97 -11.90 -30.32
C LYS A 922 6.41 -11.77 -30.84
N PRO A 923 7.39 -12.43 -30.21
CA PRO A 923 8.71 -12.60 -30.80
C PRO A 923 8.67 -13.45 -32.08
N VAL A 924 9.51 -13.11 -33.06
CA VAL A 924 9.76 -13.92 -34.26
C VAL A 924 10.84 -14.95 -33.95
N THR A 925 10.47 -16.23 -33.95
CA THR A 925 11.40 -17.34 -33.68
C THR A 925 11.91 -17.97 -34.97
N GLY A 926 13.09 -17.56 -35.42
CA GLY A 926 13.80 -18.14 -36.57
C GLY A 926 15.24 -17.61 -36.66
N PRO A 927 16.12 -18.22 -37.47
CA PRO A 927 17.44 -17.66 -37.71
C PRO A 927 17.33 -16.31 -38.43
N LEU A 928 18.04 -15.30 -37.93
CA LEU A 928 18.13 -13.98 -38.54
C LEU A 928 18.95 -14.05 -39.84
N THR A 929 18.29 -14.42 -40.95
CA THR A 929 18.75 -14.01 -42.28
C THR A 929 18.69 -12.49 -42.35
N ALA A 930 19.73 -11.85 -42.90
CA ALA A 930 19.91 -10.41 -42.84
C ALA A 930 18.89 -9.65 -43.71
N VAL A 931 17.71 -9.37 -43.14
CA VAL A 931 16.78 -8.38 -43.66
C VAL A 931 17.36 -7.00 -43.30
N SER A 932 17.66 -6.19 -44.31
CA SER A 932 18.21 -4.85 -44.16
C SER A 932 17.29 -3.95 -43.35
N ALA A 933 17.85 -3.06 -42.53
CA ALA A 933 17.10 -2.06 -41.76
C ALA A 933 16.32 -1.10 -42.70
N ALA A 934 15.03 -1.38 -42.89
CA ALA A 934 14.12 -0.58 -43.70
C ALA A 934 12.67 -0.77 -43.23
N HIS A 935 12.04 0.32 -42.79
CA HIS A 935 10.58 0.49 -42.59
C HIS A 935 9.88 -0.44 -41.58
N SER A 936 9.75 0.03 -40.33
CA SER A 936 8.94 -0.58 -39.25
C SER A 936 7.49 -0.06 -39.17
N ASN A 937 6.94 0.45 -40.28
CA ASN A 937 5.56 0.95 -40.38
C ASN A 937 4.68 -0.11 -41.06
N GLY A 938 3.68 -0.64 -40.34
CA GLY A 938 2.82 -1.72 -40.85
C GLY A 938 1.46 -1.24 -41.34
N SER A 939 1.27 -1.18 -42.66
CA SER A 939 -0.07 -1.09 -43.27
C SER A 939 -0.71 -2.48 -43.38
N THR A 940 -2.04 -2.57 -43.20
CA THR A 940 -2.80 -3.81 -43.08
C THR A 940 -2.70 -4.73 -44.31
N GLN A 941 -2.18 -5.96 -44.14
CA GLN A 941 -2.37 -7.04 -45.13
C GLN A 941 -3.68 -7.78 -44.85
N SER A 942 -4.52 -7.92 -45.87
CA SER A 942 -5.86 -8.52 -45.72
C SER A 942 -5.81 -10.04 -45.50
N LEU A 943 -6.49 -10.53 -44.47
CA LEU A 943 -6.73 -11.96 -44.24
C LEU A 943 -7.74 -12.53 -45.26
N THR A 944 -7.26 -12.87 -46.46
CA THR A 944 -8.05 -13.62 -47.45
C THR A 944 -8.28 -15.06 -46.99
N ARG A 945 -9.54 -15.47 -46.86
CA ARG A 945 -9.95 -16.85 -46.51
C ARG A 945 -9.39 -17.88 -47.51
N PRO A 946 -8.67 -18.92 -47.06
CA PRO A 946 -8.46 -20.13 -47.85
C PRO A 946 -9.81 -20.84 -48.12
N ALA A 947 -10.00 -21.35 -49.34
CA ALA A 947 -11.24 -22.03 -49.71
C ALA A 947 -11.29 -23.49 -49.22
N HIS A 948 -12.46 -23.94 -48.77
CA HIS A 948 -12.71 -25.36 -48.49
C HIS A 948 -12.79 -26.18 -49.80
N PRO A 949 -12.04 -27.29 -49.94
CA PRO A 949 -12.46 -28.38 -50.79
C PRO A 949 -13.68 -29.09 -50.16
N ARG A 950 -14.70 -29.40 -50.97
CA ARG A 950 -15.92 -30.08 -50.53
C ARG A 950 -15.72 -31.59 -50.48
N ASN A 951 -16.37 -32.27 -49.53
CA ASN A 951 -17.13 -33.47 -49.88
C ASN A 951 -18.30 -33.74 -48.91
N ARG A 952 -19.30 -34.47 -49.40
CA ARG A 952 -20.59 -34.77 -48.71
C ARG A 952 -20.43 -35.95 -47.74
N SER A 953 -21.19 -36.03 -46.65
CA SER A 953 -22.57 -36.55 -46.64
C SER A 953 -23.54 -35.76 -45.76
N GLN A 954 -24.84 -36.00 -45.94
CA GLN A 954 -25.95 -35.29 -45.27
C GLN A 954 -26.51 -36.08 -44.09
N LEU A 955 -27.11 -35.41 -43.11
CA LEU A 955 -28.51 -35.68 -42.70
C LEU A 955 -29.10 -34.63 -41.72
N ALA A 956 -30.35 -34.26 -41.99
CA ALA A 956 -31.39 -33.65 -41.12
C ALA A 956 -31.08 -32.36 -40.29
N ILE A 957 -31.92 -31.33 -40.50
CA ILE A 957 -32.03 -30.10 -39.69
C ILE A 957 -33.42 -30.08 -39.01
N LYS A 958 -33.48 -29.58 -37.77
CA LYS A 958 -34.61 -28.89 -37.09
C LYS A 958 -34.01 -28.22 -35.83
N GLN A 959 -34.17 -26.93 -35.47
CA GLN A 959 -35.25 -25.93 -35.60
C GLN A 959 -36.55 -26.33 -34.85
N ASP A 960 -37.15 -25.50 -33.98
CA ASP A 960 -36.80 -24.09 -33.65
C ASP A 960 -37.43 -23.50 -32.36
N SER A 961 -36.87 -22.36 -31.88
CA SER A 961 -37.56 -21.21 -31.24
C SER A 961 -38.24 -21.27 -29.84
N SER A 962 -38.59 -20.07 -29.32
CA SER A 962 -39.33 -19.68 -28.05
C SER A 962 -38.58 -19.90 -26.70
N PHE A 963 -38.36 -18.96 -25.74
CA PHE A 963 -38.80 -17.57 -25.38
C PHE A 963 -40.06 -17.41 -24.49
N TYR A 964 -39.94 -16.61 -23.39
CA TYR A 964 -40.95 -16.22 -22.35
C TYR A 964 -41.44 -17.37 -21.40
N ASP A 965 -41.89 -17.19 -20.14
CA ASP A 965 -41.70 -16.18 -19.04
C ASP A 965 -42.30 -16.76 -17.70
N GLU A 966 -42.55 -15.91 -16.69
CA GLU A 966 -43.49 -16.02 -15.55
C GLU A 966 -43.10 -16.72 -14.21
N THR A 967 -42.81 -15.86 -13.22
CA THR A 967 -43.38 -15.77 -11.85
C THR A 967 -43.64 -17.00 -10.95
N SER A 968 -42.91 -17.00 -9.81
CA SER A 968 -43.40 -17.23 -8.44
C SER A 968 -43.92 -18.61 -7.96
N SER A 969 -43.39 -19.06 -6.82
CA SER A 969 -44.19 -19.43 -5.63
C SER A 969 -43.29 -19.78 -4.43
N VAL A 970 -43.83 -19.68 -3.21
CA VAL A 970 -43.15 -19.99 -1.94
C VAL A 970 -43.91 -21.11 -1.22
N PRO A 971 -43.20 -22.08 -0.62
CA PRO A 971 -43.65 -22.71 0.62
C PRO A 971 -42.65 -22.50 1.76
N SER A 972 -43.12 -22.63 3.01
CA SER A 972 -42.36 -22.30 4.22
C SER A 972 -42.50 -23.36 5.32
N LYS A 973 -41.62 -23.28 6.34
CA LYS A 973 -41.69 -23.96 7.66
C LYS A 973 -41.25 -25.46 7.70
N PRO A 974 -40.90 -26.05 8.87
CA PRO A 974 -39.51 -25.96 9.40
C PRO A 974 -39.00 -27.29 10.05
N GLU A 975 -38.03 -27.18 10.97
CA GLU A 975 -37.65 -28.12 12.06
C GLU A 975 -36.40 -29.04 11.94
N SER A 976 -35.22 -28.46 12.26
CA SER A 976 -34.34 -28.94 13.36
C SER A 976 -33.57 -30.29 13.18
N PRO A 977 -32.81 -30.85 14.17
CA PRO A 977 -31.37 -31.10 13.94
C PRO A 977 -30.84 -32.53 14.28
N MET A 978 -29.50 -32.68 14.33
CA MET A 978 -28.67 -33.91 14.43
C MET A 978 -28.31 -34.54 13.07
N CYS A 979 -27.18 -35.26 12.88
CA CYS A 979 -26.13 -35.67 13.83
C CYS A 979 -24.71 -35.63 13.22
N SER A 980 -23.71 -35.90 14.08
CA SER A 980 -22.27 -36.03 13.83
C SER A 980 -21.87 -37.07 12.78
N ILE A 981 -20.71 -36.88 12.13
CA ILE A 981 -19.61 -37.88 12.06
C ILE A 981 -18.29 -37.21 11.62
N MET A 982 -17.24 -37.39 12.45
CA MET A 982 -15.79 -37.10 12.27
C MET A 982 -15.37 -35.67 11.89
#